data_AF-A0A3D3JPQ1-F1
#
_entry.id   AF-A0A3D3JPQ1-F1
#
_cell.length_a   1.000
_cell.length_b   1.000
_cell.length_c   1.000
_cell.angle_alpha   90.00
_cell.angle_beta   90.00
_cell.angle_gamma   90.00
#
_symmetry.space_group_name_H-M   'P 1'
#
loop_
_entity.id
_entity.type
_entity.pdbx_description
1 polymer ?
#
loop_
_entity_poly.entity_id
_entity_poly.type
_entity_poly.pdbx_seq_one_letter_code
_entity_poly.pdbx_strand_id
1 'polypeptide(L)'
;MQKELGMTKNGISRMAVIAAVLLTSLAADAEPGIEMLPQGDFEAGVSDWILWHCKGAGPVGVVYSSSDDTRPGSAGKRSLQFETTDAFACNNFIRVQVFGLEGGKKYRISAWYKIVAGGTPDGPIESLIVRRQKNDTNQDREDLYCNMKVEGKWTYISSEFTAQASTTPEDFYSTMISFSPQGQGGKGGVIRVDDFSLWDFNPTPAAVESAAAKGIVKAQAIQDAWLATLMTKTDPNAKRSAGVEAGMLDGYPYLRNEQVTVLWARGENGSGMLRLHDSISEKELLRIDESKATAWQVDVKKADGQRLSYTNAGVPCEVTVEADNGEGKLSFTWSLADLQVTVVARLKAGESLARSRILAEVTGEGTGLVTVTHPLVSGILPMTKGAAADQILHTQAMGDVKESPLLKGAPVGFKYPGGSMQFTALLGDGRGLYCAEEDGQANRKHFDWTPDADRKTLTFSISHPVLNWGAEKMVLDYSSPGDLVVGPFQGDWFNAARIYRKWALTAPWCRKGPIHARDDYPKWLLNLAYWSNNRMNNEAEIGLVDLHREFFNLPNVILHDYGYMPGYDHHSNPEYLPPRIGSANYAQLVKNLRAKDIRVVNYIIGWLWNTTLESYRMEDGKKAGLLMEQGIVPETYAGSHDLSAGICPATKVWRNKMVTLSTTLVGKYGVSGLYFDYFTNHTEDCFNTDHGHAIAGGDYWAKAVHGQYEDVRRECKKLDPEIMISAEDAAEWCIDVVDTVHSGSVASDTPVYFAVYHGYTQVFGGVQNCSTPQTLGRWWLTGTQNGENNIMPWLGSGHFGDMGPYYRKLLWCHAQFARPYLGYGEMLRPPKIEGDLPILPGSPCGQYQAAFPVPAVAGSAWRAPDGTVGLFFLNYDKKTHKFTWTHDLNEIVGIGPDRKLKVSLWTPEGEKIIGEWAGGVLTKTMSIESWGLIALKLEVIP
;
A
#
# COMPACT_ATOMS: atom_id res chain seq x y z
N MET A 1 -8.09 -62.52 -13.47
CA MET A 1 -7.10 -63.32 -12.72
C MET A 1 -6.48 -62.39 -11.67
N GLN A 2 -7.00 -62.35 -10.45
CA GLN A 2 -6.86 -63.30 -9.33
C GLN A 2 -5.61 -63.05 -8.45
N LYS A 3 -5.94 -62.69 -7.20
CA LYS A 3 -5.21 -62.85 -5.93
C LYS A 3 -4.03 -61.95 -5.57
N GLU A 4 -4.30 -61.24 -4.48
CA GLU A 4 -3.38 -60.77 -3.44
C GLU A 4 -2.43 -61.86 -2.94
N LEU A 5 -1.26 -61.44 -2.47
CA LEU A 5 -0.68 -61.85 -1.19
C LEU A 5 0.25 -60.71 -0.71
N GLY A 6 0.10 -60.29 0.55
CA GLY A 6 0.87 -59.17 1.13
C GLY A 6 1.95 -59.62 2.12
N MET A 7 2.72 -58.63 2.60
CA MET A 7 3.77 -58.71 3.65
C MET A 7 5.09 -59.39 3.19
N THR A 8 6.30 -58.92 3.55
CA THR A 8 6.72 -58.02 4.65
C THR A 8 8.00 -57.19 4.34
N LYS A 9 8.07 -55.98 4.90
CA LYS A 9 9.24 -55.23 5.46
C LYS A 9 10.62 -55.19 4.75
N ASN A 10 10.97 -53.95 4.39
CA ASN A 10 12.24 -53.23 4.67
C ASN A 10 13.57 -53.62 3.98
N GLY A 11 14.00 -52.77 3.05
CA GLY A 11 15.40 -52.37 2.80
C GLY A 11 15.50 -51.32 1.69
N ILE A 12 16.51 -50.43 1.58
CA ILE A 12 17.68 -50.15 2.44
C ILE A 12 18.25 -48.73 2.09
N SER A 13 18.51 -47.89 3.10
CA SER A 13 19.48 -46.74 3.10
C SER A 13 19.23 -45.50 2.18
N ARG A 14 19.83 -44.31 2.42
CA ARG A 14 20.92 -43.93 3.35
C ARG A 14 20.97 -42.42 3.68
N MET A 15 21.68 -42.13 4.80
CA MET A 15 21.99 -40.81 5.44
C MET A 15 20.81 -40.19 6.21
N ALA A 16 20.98 -39.47 7.33
CA ALA A 16 22.07 -39.30 8.33
C ALA A 16 21.40 -39.21 9.74
N VAL A 17 21.97 -39.44 10.94
CA VAL A 17 23.28 -39.17 11.60
C VAL A 17 23.46 -37.66 11.89
N ILE A 18 23.37 -37.13 13.12
CA ILE A 18 24.00 -37.53 14.40
C ILE A 18 23.07 -37.27 15.62
N ALA A 19 22.99 -38.19 16.58
CA ALA A 19 22.62 -37.91 17.97
C ALA A 19 23.18 -39.00 18.91
N ALA A 20 23.95 -38.65 19.94
CA ALA A 20 24.62 -39.63 20.80
C ALA A 20 24.73 -39.19 22.27
N VAL A 21 24.20 -40.06 23.15
CA VAL A 21 24.58 -40.30 24.56
C VAL A 21 24.35 -39.17 25.58
N LEU A 22 23.43 -39.46 26.52
CA LEU A 22 23.26 -38.74 27.78
C LEU A 22 22.93 -39.80 28.86
N LEU A 23 23.78 -39.98 29.87
CA LEU A 23 23.51 -40.88 31.01
C LEU A 23 24.29 -40.47 32.28
N THR A 24 23.56 -40.40 33.39
CA THR A 24 23.96 -40.47 34.82
C THR A 24 24.63 -39.30 35.56
N SER A 25 24.18 -39.17 36.82
CA SER A 25 24.81 -38.55 38.02
C SER A 25 24.68 -37.03 38.17
N LEU A 26 24.30 -36.45 39.32
CA LEU A 26 23.97 -37.00 40.66
C LEU A 26 22.90 -36.17 41.41
N ALA A 27 22.28 -36.81 42.39
CA ALA A 27 21.13 -36.38 43.21
C ALA A 27 21.35 -35.16 44.13
N ALA A 28 20.23 -34.54 44.53
CA ALA A 28 19.89 -34.26 45.93
C ALA A 28 18.38 -34.04 46.09
N ASP A 29 17.74 -34.74 47.02
CA ASP A 29 16.29 -34.68 47.27
C ASP A 29 15.86 -33.46 48.10
N ALA A 30 14.67 -32.94 47.80
CA ALA A 30 13.81 -32.24 48.75
C ALA A 30 12.35 -32.61 48.42
N GLU A 31 11.58 -33.04 49.42
CA GLU A 31 10.27 -33.68 49.24
C GLU A 31 9.20 -32.75 48.62
N PRO A 32 8.21 -33.31 47.89
CA PRO A 32 7.11 -32.55 47.34
C PRO A 32 6.11 -32.15 48.44
N GLY A 33 6.04 -30.85 48.74
CA GLY A 33 4.90 -30.27 49.44
C GLY A 33 3.64 -30.38 48.58
N ILE A 34 2.88 -31.47 48.77
CA ILE A 34 1.57 -31.67 48.13
C ILE A 34 0.57 -30.75 48.83
N GLU A 35 0.22 -29.65 48.18
CA GLU A 35 -1.05 -28.96 48.44
C GLU A 35 -1.92 -29.05 47.18
N MET A 36 -2.76 -30.09 47.15
CA MET A 36 -3.81 -30.21 46.14
C MET A 36 -4.85 -29.13 46.43
N LEU A 37 -4.94 -28.11 45.58
CA LEU A 37 -6.15 -27.29 45.56
C LEU A 37 -7.32 -28.20 45.16
N PRO A 38 -8.43 -28.24 45.93
CA PRO A 38 -9.54 -29.14 45.63
C PRO A 38 -10.13 -28.87 44.24
N GLN A 39 -10.43 -29.95 43.52
CA GLN A 39 -11.24 -29.90 42.31
C GLN A 39 -12.62 -29.34 42.66
N GLY A 40 -12.99 -28.24 42.02
CA GLY A 40 -14.32 -27.64 42.09
C GLY A 40 -14.85 -27.38 40.69
N ASP A 41 -16.17 -27.28 40.56
CA ASP A 41 -16.86 -27.04 39.29
C ASP A 41 -16.68 -25.58 38.81
N PHE A 42 -15.48 -25.25 38.32
CA PHE A 42 -15.14 -23.96 37.72
C PHE A 42 -15.19 -24.05 36.18
N GLU A 43 -15.65 -22.99 35.51
CA GLU A 43 -15.75 -22.95 34.05
C GLU A 43 -14.47 -22.40 33.37
N ALA A 44 -14.14 -22.91 32.18
CA ALA A 44 -12.88 -22.65 31.50
C ALA A 44 -12.95 -21.44 30.55
N GLY A 45 -12.13 -20.42 30.81
CA GLY A 45 -11.99 -19.20 30.01
C GLY A 45 -10.62 -19.04 29.33
N VAL A 46 -10.48 -17.96 28.55
CA VAL A 46 -9.29 -17.65 27.72
C VAL A 46 -8.14 -17.07 28.57
N SER A 47 -6.90 -17.46 28.27
CA SER A 47 -5.68 -16.87 28.83
C SER A 47 -4.90 -16.08 27.78
N ASP A 48 -4.41 -14.89 28.14
CA ASP A 48 -3.59 -14.04 27.26
C ASP A 48 -2.30 -13.58 27.96
N TRP A 49 -1.38 -13.02 27.18
CA TRP A 49 -0.05 -12.56 27.61
C TRP A 49 0.22 -11.15 27.09
N ILE A 50 0.52 -10.21 28.01
CA ILE A 50 0.84 -8.83 27.66
C ILE A 50 2.14 -8.40 28.36
N LEU A 51 3.02 -7.71 27.64
CA LEU A 51 4.33 -7.25 28.08
C LEU A 51 4.35 -5.72 28.26
N TRP A 52 4.85 -5.19 29.39
CA TRP A 52 4.71 -3.76 29.73
C TRP A 52 5.98 -3.14 30.33
N HIS A 53 6.48 -2.03 29.77
CA HIS A 53 7.62 -1.31 30.33
C HIS A 53 7.18 -0.31 31.43
N CYS A 54 7.94 -0.26 32.53
CA CYS A 54 7.73 0.67 33.65
C CYS A 54 8.99 1.50 33.90
N LYS A 55 8.86 2.74 34.36
CA LYS A 55 10.03 3.56 34.71
C LYS A 55 10.82 2.90 35.86
N GLY A 56 12.08 2.55 35.59
CA GLY A 56 12.97 1.87 36.54
C GLY A 56 12.74 0.39 36.77
N ALA A 57 12.03 -0.29 35.88
CA ALA A 57 11.95 -1.75 35.84
C ALA A 57 11.97 -2.26 34.39
N GLY A 58 12.51 -3.46 34.18
CA GLY A 58 12.33 -4.19 32.92
C GLY A 58 10.85 -4.47 32.62
N PRO A 59 10.54 -5.01 31.43
CA PRO A 59 9.17 -5.31 31.05
C PRO A 59 8.49 -6.25 32.06
N VAL A 60 7.21 -6.03 32.35
CA VAL A 60 6.39 -6.87 33.22
C VAL A 60 5.47 -7.74 32.35
N GLY A 61 5.51 -9.06 32.57
CA GLY A 61 4.57 -10.01 31.97
C GLY A 61 3.58 -10.52 33.01
N VAL A 62 2.28 -10.37 32.75
CA VAL A 62 1.20 -10.94 33.57
C VAL A 62 0.52 -12.06 32.80
N VAL A 63 0.25 -13.18 33.46
CA VAL A 63 -0.56 -14.28 32.94
C VAL A 63 -1.79 -14.40 33.82
N TYR A 64 -2.97 -14.25 33.21
CA TYR A 64 -4.22 -14.68 33.82
C TYR A 64 -4.62 -16.03 33.20
N SER A 65 -5.13 -16.95 34.02
CA SER A 65 -5.58 -18.25 33.57
C SER A 65 -6.74 -18.76 34.44
N SER A 66 -7.75 -19.28 33.76
CA SER A 66 -8.93 -19.95 34.30
C SER A 66 -8.89 -21.44 33.92
N SER A 67 -8.09 -22.23 34.67
CA SER A 67 -7.93 -23.71 34.62
C SER A 67 -7.43 -24.30 33.27
N ASP A 68 -6.48 -25.24 33.19
CA ASP A 68 -5.83 -26.13 34.16
C ASP A 68 -4.29 -26.22 33.95
N ASP A 69 -3.55 -26.52 35.03
CA ASP A 69 -2.08 -26.71 35.13
C ASP A 69 -1.14 -25.59 34.61
N THR A 70 -0.76 -24.68 35.51
CA THR A 70 0.21 -23.59 35.27
C THR A 70 1.50 -23.72 36.09
N ARG A 71 1.87 -24.93 36.54
CA ARG A 71 3.05 -25.14 37.40
C ARG A 71 4.37 -24.89 36.64
N PRO A 72 5.37 -24.21 37.25
CA PRO A 72 6.71 -24.10 36.67
C PRO A 72 7.33 -25.48 36.44
N GLY A 73 7.48 -25.87 35.17
CA GLY A 73 8.01 -27.18 34.75
C GLY A 73 7.04 -28.06 33.96
N SER A 74 5.77 -27.67 33.78
CA SER A 74 4.90 -28.34 32.81
C SER A 74 5.42 -28.15 31.37
N ALA A 75 5.16 -29.11 30.48
CA ALA A 75 5.82 -29.18 29.17
C ALA A 75 5.33 -28.14 28.13
N GLY A 76 4.55 -27.14 28.53
CA GLY A 76 4.15 -25.98 27.73
C GLY A 76 5.03 -24.77 28.00
N LYS A 77 6.23 -24.70 27.41
CA LYS A 77 7.20 -23.63 27.66
C LYS A 77 6.65 -22.22 27.31
N ARG A 78 6.26 -21.47 28.34
CA ARG A 78 6.27 -19.99 28.35
C ARG A 78 6.93 -19.53 29.65
N SER A 79 8.13 -18.95 29.57
CA SER A 79 8.89 -18.52 30.75
C SER A 79 9.81 -17.36 30.40
N LEU A 80 9.68 -16.24 31.12
CA LEU A 80 10.55 -15.08 31.02
C LEU A 80 11.19 -14.79 32.40
N GLN A 81 12.33 -14.11 32.39
CA GLN A 81 13.10 -13.72 33.56
C GLN A 81 13.26 -12.19 33.57
N PHE A 82 13.31 -11.60 34.77
CA PHE A 82 13.34 -10.15 34.98
C PHE A 82 14.49 -9.75 35.91
N GLU A 83 14.79 -8.46 36.00
CA GLU A 83 15.71 -7.83 36.95
C GLU A 83 15.15 -6.43 37.30
N THR A 84 15.01 -6.07 38.59
CA THR A 84 14.56 -4.72 39.06
C THR A 84 15.31 -4.25 40.32
N THR A 85 15.46 -2.96 40.59
CA THR A 85 16.16 -2.47 41.83
C THR A 85 15.23 -2.22 43.02
N ASP A 86 15.81 -2.04 44.22
CA ASP A 86 15.11 -1.98 45.52
C ASP A 86 14.10 -0.82 45.73
N ALA A 87 13.93 0.06 44.75
CA ALA A 87 13.04 1.23 44.82
C ALA A 87 11.99 1.21 43.68
N PHE A 88 10.94 0.40 43.86
CA PHE A 88 9.86 0.25 42.89
C PHE A 88 8.60 1.04 43.27
N ALA A 89 7.99 1.71 42.29
CA ALA A 89 6.62 2.21 42.37
C ALA A 89 5.96 2.21 40.98
N CYS A 90 4.80 1.59 40.83
CA CYS A 90 4.04 1.57 39.57
C CYS A 90 2.61 2.05 39.81
N ASN A 91 2.31 3.28 39.36
CA ASN A 91 1.00 3.92 39.45
C ASN A 91 0.23 3.84 38.13
N ASN A 92 0.13 2.66 37.54
CA ASN A 92 -0.71 2.41 36.36
C ASN A 92 -1.95 1.59 36.73
N PHE A 93 -3.09 1.93 36.13
CA PHE A 93 -4.32 1.16 36.23
C PHE A 93 -4.40 0.20 35.05
N ILE A 94 -4.58 -1.09 35.31
CA ILE A 94 -4.88 -2.07 34.27
C ILE A 94 -6.41 -2.24 34.20
N ARG A 95 -6.99 -2.27 33.00
CA ARG A 95 -8.37 -2.70 32.76
C ARG A 95 -8.36 -3.85 31.75
N VAL A 96 -8.38 -5.09 32.24
CA VAL A 96 -8.61 -6.27 31.42
C VAL A 96 -10.08 -6.67 31.55
N GLN A 97 -10.78 -6.73 30.41
CA GLN A 97 -12.12 -7.30 30.33
C GLN A 97 -12.02 -8.82 30.30
N VAL A 98 -12.71 -9.49 31.22
CA VAL A 98 -12.92 -10.93 31.21
C VAL A 98 -14.38 -11.17 30.84
N PHE A 99 -14.60 -11.93 29.76
CA PHE A 99 -15.93 -12.27 29.26
C PHE A 99 -16.61 -13.28 30.18
N GLY A 100 -17.89 -13.06 30.48
CA GLY A 100 -18.69 -13.97 31.30
C GLY A 100 -18.93 -15.33 30.63
N LEU A 101 -18.84 -16.40 31.42
CA LEU A 101 -19.33 -17.73 31.06
C LEU A 101 -20.73 -17.94 31.67
N GLU A 102 -21.40 -19.06 31.40
CA GLU A 102 -22.85 -19.20 31.65
C GLU A 102 -23.19 -19.06 33.14
N GLY A 103 -24.10 -18.12 33.46
CA GLY A 103 -24.36 -17.71 34.84
C GLY A 103 -24.83 -18.85 35.75
N GLY A 104 -24.09 -19.10 36.84
CA GLY A 104 -24.64 -19.87 37.98
C GLY A 104 -23.65 -20.60 38.89
N LYS A 105 -22.35 -20.66 38.61
CA LYS A 105 -21.37 -21.39 39.46
C LYS A 105 -20.10 -20.58 39.71
N LYS A 106 -19.38 -20.94 40.78
CA LYS A 106 -18.25 -20.17 41.34
C LYS A 106 -17.15 -19.93 40.31
N TYR A 107 -16.45 -18.81 40.44
CA TYR A 107 -15.29 -18.42 39.62
C TYR A 107 -14.05 -18.28 40.50
N ARG A 108 -12.87 -18.61 39.95
CA ARG A 108 -11.57 -18.41 40.62
C ARG A 108 -10.64 -17.58 39.73
N ILE A 109 -10.31 -16.36 40.15
CA ILE A 109 -9.25 -15.55 39.53
C ILE A 109 -7.92 -15.93 40.18
N SER A 110 -6.89 -16.14 39.36
CA SER A 110 -5.59 -16.62 39.81
C SER A 110 -4.44 -15.88 39.11
N ALA A 111 -3.36 -15.58 39.83
CA ALA A 111 -2.16 -14.95 39.30
C ALA A 111 -0.87 -15.56 39.91
N TRP A 112 0.14 -15.74 39.07
CA TRP A 112 1.51 -16.08 39.48
C TRP A 112 2.44 -14.89 39.24
N TYR A 113 3.31 -14.58 40.22
CA TYR A 113 4.30 -13.51 40.11
C TYR A 113 5.64 -13.92 40.74
N LYS A 114 6.74 -13.26 40.34
CA LYS A 114 8.11 -13.45 40.87
C LYS A 114 8.89 -12.14 40.76
N ILE A 115 9.67 -11.80 41.80
CA ILE A 115 10.39 -10.52 41.92
C ILE A 115 11.89 -10.80 42.19
N VAL A 116 12.78 -10.12 41.48
CA VAL A 116 14.22 -10.42 41.30
C VAL A 116 15.04 -9.15 41.02
N ALA A 117 16.34 -9.12 41.35
CA ALA A 117 17.14 -7.87 41.44
C ALA A 117 17.95 -7.46 40.18
N GLY A 118 18.02 -6.15 39.83
CA GLY A 118 18.98 -5.53 38.86
C GLY A 118 18.43 -4.36 37.98
N GLY A 119 19.30 -3.48 37.43
CA GLY A 119 18.98 -2.54 36.31
C GLY A 119 18.62 -1.06 36.63
N THR A 120 19.02 -0.11 35.77
CA THR A 120 19.00 1.37 35.97
C THR A 120 17.69 2.10 35.55
N PRO A 121 17.44 3.36 36.02
CA PRO A 121 16.07 3.89 36.16
C PRO A 121 15.32 4.50 34.95
N ASP A 122 15.99 4.82 33.83
CA ASP A 122 15.45 5.82 32.89
C ASP A 122 15.00 5.28 31.53
N GLY A 123 13.67 5.30 31.32
CA GLY A 123 12.98 5.11 30.04
C GLY A 123 11.62 5.83 30.06
N PRO A 124 11.10 6.30 28.92
CA PRO A 124 9.86 7.08 28.85
C PRO A 124 8.60 6.24 29.04
N ILE A 125 7.51 6.88 29.49
CA ILE A 125 6.16 6.29 29.61
C ILE A 125 5.25 6.97 28.59
N GLU A 126 4.56 6.18 27.77
CA GLU A 126 3.42 6.63 26.96
C GLU A 126 2.09 6.21 27.61
N SER A 127 1.03 7.01 27.42
CA SER A 127 -0.39 6.81 27.81
C SER A 127 -0.85 7.10 29.28
N LEU A 128 -1.17 8.38 29.52
CA LEU A 128 -2.49 8.97 29.84
C LEU A 128 -3.53 8.35 30.85
N ILE A 129 -4.25 9.29 31.50
CA ILE A 129 -5.58 9.22 32.19
C ILE A 129 -5.62 8.80 33.67
N VAL A 130 -5.76 9.80 34.54
CA VAL A 130 -6.41 9.68 35.87
C VAL A 130 -7.86 10.18 35.76
N ARG A 131 -8.86 9.29 35.88
CA ARG A 131 -10.25 9.68 36.16
C ARG A 131 -10.54 9.50 37.64
N ARG A 132 -11.05 10.55 38.31
CA ARG A 132 -11.66 10.41 39.63
C ARG A 132 -13.04 9.78 39.46
N GLN A 133 -13.16 8.46 39.62
CA GLN A 133 -14.48 7.85 39.83
C GLN A 133 -14.97 8.20 41.23
N LYS A 134 -16.22 8.67 41.31
CA LYS A 134 -16.92 8.94 42.56
C LYS A 134 -17.54 7.61 43.01
N ASN A 135 -16.94 6.99 44.03
CA ASN A 135 -17.32 5.65 44.48
C ASN A 135 -18.54 5.73 45.42
N ASP A 136 -19.75 5.65 44.87
CA ASP A 136 -21.03 5.84 45.58
C ASP A 136 -22.03 4.67 45.33
N THR A 137 -21.57 3.42 45.36
CA THR A 137 -22.41 2.24 45.67
C THR A 137 -21.55 1.06 46.15
N ASN A 138 -21.84 0.52 47.34
CA ASN A 138 -21.22 -0.72 47.82
C ASN A 138 -21.79 -1.93 47.05
N GLN A 139 -21.02 -2.50 46.14
CA GLN A 139 -21.18 -3.88 45.64
C GLN A 139 -19.81 -4.57 45.67
N ASP A 140 -19.81 -5.90 45.69
CA ASP A 140 -18.76 -6.68 46.34
C ASP A 140 -17.36 -6.50 45.73
N ARG A 141 -16.48 -5.83 46.49
CA ARG A 141 -15.06 -5.63 46.17
C ARG A 141 -14.20 -6.64 46.90
N GLU A 142 -13.35 -7.35 46.17
CA GLU A 142 -12.34 -8.24 46.75
C GLU A 142 -10.92 -7.77 46.41
N ASP A 143 -10.10 -7.57 47.45
CA ASP A 143 -8.71 -7.14 47.35
C ASP A 143 -7.78 -8.34 47.58
N LEU A 144 -7.05 -8.74 46.54
CA LEU A 144 -5.99 -9.75 46.58
C LEU A 144 -4.64 -9.10 46.92
N TYR A 145 -4.00 -9.55 47.99
CA TYR A 145 -2.73 -8.98 48.46
C TYR A 145 -1.52 -9.79 47.95
N CYS A 146 -0.57 -9.12 47.31
CA CYS A 146 0.70 -9.70 46.86
C CYS A 146 1.89 -9.19 47.69
N ASN A 147 2.91 -10.03 47.88
CA ASN A 147 4.12 -9.72 48.63
C ASN A 147 5.20 -9.19 47.68
N MET A 148 5.72 -7.99 47.92
CA MET A 148 6.65 -7.31 47.00
C MET A 148 8.14 -7.55 47.27
N LYS A 149 8.51 -8.58 48.04
CA LYS A 149 9.91 -8.90 48.31
C LYS A 149 10.62 -9.52 47.11
N VAL A 150 11.87 -9.11 46.91
CA VAL A 150 12.81 -9.57 45.88
C VAL A 150 13.41 -10.95 46.23
N GLU A 151 12.57 -11.98 46.41
CA GLU A 151 13.00 -13.32 46.86
C GLU A 151 13.37 -14.30 45.74
N GLY A 152 13.12 -13.96 44.47
CA GLY A 152 13.40 -14.84 43.33
C GLY A 152 12.53 -16.10 43.24
N LYS A 153 11.44 -16.17 44.00
CA LYS A 153 10.49 -17.27 44.01
C LYS A 153 9.21 -16.91 43.27
N TRP A 154 8.61 -17.90 42.61
CA TRP A 154 7.25 -17.79 42.10
C TRP A 154 6.27 -17.88 43.27
N THR A 155 5.29 -16.99 43.30
CA THR A 155 4.22 -16.95 44.29
C THR A 155 2.88 -16.91 43.59
N TYR A 156 1.96 -17.75 44.04
CA TYR A 156 0.58 -17.84 43.57
C TYR A 156 -0.34 -17.08 44.51
N ILE A 157 -1.33 -16.40 43.94
CA ILE A 157 -2.47 -15.83 44.66
C ILE A 157 -3.75 -16.10 43.85
N SER A 158 -4.85 -16.32 44.54
CA SER A 158 -6.16 -16.50 43.91
C SER A 158 -7.30 -16.08 44.82
N SER A 159 -8.39 -15.59 44.22
CA SER A 159 -9.67 -15.32 44.88
C SER A 159 -10.76 -16.19 44.29
N GLU A 160 -11.75 -16.56 45.10
CA GLU A 160 -12.96 -17.24 44.66
C GLU A 160 -14.18 -16.36 44.94
N PHE A 161 -14.95 -16.06 43.90
CA PHE A 161 -16.21 -15.32 44.03
C PHE A 161 -17.35 -16.09 43.36
N THR A 162 -18.58 -15.73 43.71
CA THR A 162 -19.79 -16.28 43.08
C THR A 162 -20.49 -15.12 42.40
N ALA A 163 -20.64 -15.16 41.07
CA ALA A 163 -21.40 -14.14 40.35
C ALA A 163 -22.85 -14.09 40.86
N GLN A 164 -23.47 -12.91 40.82
CA GLN A 164 -24.88 -12.80 41.13
C GLN A 164 -25.72 -13.54 40.07
N ALA A 165 -26.89 -14.04 40.46
CA ALA A 165 -27.75 -14.81 39.56
C ALA A 165 -28.32 -14.00 38.36
N SER A 166 -28.09 -12.69 38.34
CA SER A 166 -28.41 -11.78 37.23
C SER A 166 -27.32 -11.68 36.17
N THR A 167 -26.10 -12.16 36.43
CA THR A 167 -24.97 -12.07 35.50
C THR A 167 -25.19 -12.96 34.27
N THR A 168 -25.04 -12.37 33.09
CA THR A 168 -25.19 -12.98 31.77
C THR A 168 -23.84 -13.22 31.09
N PRO A 169 -23.77 -14.04 30.02
CA PRO A 169 -22.54 -14.20 29.22
C PRO A 169 -22.06 -12.90 28.53
N GLU A 170 -22.94 -11.91 28.37
CA GLU A 170 -22.57 -10.59 27.84
C GLU A 170 -22.02 -9.63 28.89
N ASP A 171 -22.08 -9.97 30.19
CA ASP A 171 -21.54 -9.14 31.27
C ASP A 171 -20.01 -9.30 31.41
N PHE A 172 -19.33 -8.20 31.77
CA PHE A 172 -17.87 -8.13 31.81
C PHE A 172 -17.35 -7.92 33.23
N TYR A 173 -16.47 -8.81 33.67
CA TYR A 173 -15.64 -8.58 34.85
C TYR A 173 -14.41 -7.74 34.47
N SER A 174 -14.08 -6.73 35.28
CA SER A 174 -12.87 -5.91 35.08
C SER A 174 -11.90 -6.11 36.26
N THR A 175 -10.76 -6.73 36.01
CA THR A 175 -9.70 -6.81 37.05
C THR A 175 -8.81 -5.56 36.98
N MET A 176 -8.70 -4.85 38.10
CA MET A 176 -7.81 -3.69 38.27
C MET A 176 -6.61 -4.04 39.16
N ILE A 177 -5.49 -4.39 38.52
CA ILE A 177 -4.20 -4.59 39.19
C ILE A 177 -3.61 -3.22 39.54
N SER A 178 -3.31 -2.96 40.82
CA SER A 178 -2.77 -1.68 41.30
C SER A 178 -1.63 -1.88 42.32
N PHE A 179 -0.39 -1.81 41.85
CA PHE A 179 0.82 -1.93 42.68
C PHE A 179 1.11 -0.65 43.49
N SER A 180 0.19 -0.29 44.38
CA SER A 180 0.35 0.81 45.33
C SER A 180 1.27 0.40 46.49
N PRO A 181 2.47 0.99 46.66
CA PRO A 181 3.34 0.67 47.78
C PRO A 181 2.73 1.17 49.11
N GLN A 182 2.51 0.26 50.07
CA GLN A 182 2.09 0.64 51.42
C GLN A 182 3.25 1.27 52.21
N GLY A 183 3.41 2.59 52.06
CA GLY A 183 4.36 3.39 52.82
C GLY A 183 5.83 3.16 52.46
N GLN A 184 6.74 3.85 53.18
CA GLN A 184 8.17 3.68 52.99
C GLN A 184 8.63 2.31 53.50
N GLY A 185 8.75 1.33 52.60
CA GLY A 185 9.40 0.04 52.89
C GLY A 185 8.67 -1.21 52.40
N GLY A 186 8.35 -1.31 51.11
CA GLY A 186 8.29 -2.59 50.38
C GLY A 186 7.28 -3.67 50.84
N LYS A 187 6.27 -3.33 51.66
CA LYS A 187 5.31 -4.30 52.20
C LYS A 187 4.00 -4.40 51.40
N GLY A 188 4.13 -4.91 50.18
CA GLY A 188 3.02 -5.48 49.41
C GLY A 188 2.31 -4.53 48.43
N GLY A 189 1.58 -5.13 47.50
CA GLY A 189 0.72 -4.47 46.51
C GLY A 189 -0.65 -5.15 46.41
N VAL A 190 -1.62 -4.53 45.74
CA VAL A 190 -3.02 -4.98 45.73
C VAL A 190 -3.53 -5.22 44.31
N ILE A 191 -4.11 -6.39 44.08
CA ILE A 191 -4.94 -6.67 42.90
C ILE A 191 -6.39 -6.49 43.32
N ARG A 192 -7.14 -5.60 42.67
CA ARG A 192 -8.57 -5.41 42.92
C ARG A 192 -9.38 -6.11 41.85
N VAL A 193 -10.42 -6.83 42.27
CA VAL A 193 -11.43 -7.40 41.39
C VAL A 193 -12.73 -6.66 41.66
N ASP A 194 -13.28 -6.03 40.62
CA ASP A 194 -14.54 -5.30 40.69
C ASP A 194 -15.57 -5.96 39.73
N ASP A 195 -16.78 -6.25 40.25
CA ASP A 195 -17.94 -6.67 39.45
C ASP A 195 -18.61 -5.45 38.79
N PHE A 196 -18.95 -5.55 37.51
CA PHE A 196 -19.63 -4.51 36.72
C PHE A 196 -20.93 -5.01 36.05
N SER A 197 -21.52 -6.09 36.55
CA SER A 197 -22.71 -6.78 35.99
C SER A 197 -24.07 -6.04 36.10
N LEU A 198 -24.10 -4.77 36.52
CA LEU A 198 -25.34 -3.98 36.67
C LEU A 198 -25.26 -2.54 36.15
N TRP A 199 -24.32 -2.25 35.23
CA TRP A 199 -24.28 -0.94 34.57
C TRP A 199 -24.96 -0.98 33.20
N ASP A 200 -26.22 -0.51 33.17
CA ASP A 200 -26.85 0.02 31.96
C ASP A 200 -25.88 0.99 31.29
N PHE A 201 -25.21 0.58 30.20
CA PHE A 201 -24.24 1.40 29.47
C PHE A 201 -24.88 2.53 28.65
N ASN A 202 -26.10 2.94 29.03
CA ASN A 202 -26.82 4.02 28.38
C ASN A 202 -27.54 4.96 29.38
N PRO A 203 -26.80 5.64 30.29
CA PRO A 203 -27.28 6.90 30.81
C PRO A 203 -27.20 7.94 29.68
N THR A 204 -28.26 8.01 28.86
CA THR A 204 -28.49 9.21 28.06
C THR A 204 -28.54 10.38 29.03
N PRO A 205 -27.59 11.34 28.99
CA PRO A 205 -27.65 12.47 29.89
C PRO A 205 -28.89 13.27 29.54
N ALA A 206 -29.82 13.41 30.49
CA ALA A 206 -30.85 14.44 30.37
C ALA A 206 -30.13 15.78 30.16
N ALA A 207 -30.33 16.39 28.99
CA ALA A 207 -29.43 17.40 28.48
C ALA A 207 -29.48 18.69 29.31
N VAL A 208 -28.60 18.79 30.30
CA VAL A 208 -28.14 20.08 30.80
C VAL A 208 -27.15 20.61 29.78
N GLU A 209 -27.67 21.16 28.68
CA GLU A 209 -26.88 21.86 27.67
C GLU A 209 -26.03 22.94 28.33
N SER A 210 -24.72 22.70 28.43
CA SER A 210 -23.77 23.68 28.91
C SER A 210 -23.75 24.89 27.96
N ALA A 211 -23.37 26.07 28.46
CA ALA A 211 -23.22 27.26 27.62
C ALA A 211 -22.23 27.03 26.46
N ALA A 212 -21.23 26.16 26.66
CA ALA A 212 -20.30 25.73 25.61
C ALA A 212 -20.98 24.87 24.54
N ALA A 213 -21.84 23.91 24.93
CA ALA A 213 -22.61 23.11 23.98
C ALA A 213 -23.58 23.99 23.15
N LYS A 214 -24.28 24.93 23.79
CA LYS A 214 -25.11 25.93 23.11
C LYS A 214 -24.30 26.82 22.17
N GLY A 215 -23.07 27.18 22.56
CA GLY A 215 -22.13 27.93 21.73
C GLY A 215 -21.74 27.17 20.46
N ILE A 216 -21.40 25.88 20.59
CA ILE A 216 -21.04 25.01 19.46
C ILE A 216 -22.24 24.83 18.51
N VAL A 217 -23.43 24.50 19.02
CA VAL A 217 -24.65 24.34 18.21
C VAL A 217 -24.99 25.64 17.48
N LYS A 218 -24.86 26.80 18.14
CA LYS A 218 -25.08 28.11 17.51
C LYS A 218 -24.04 28.42 16.43
N ALA A 219 -22.76 28.12 16.66
CA ALA A 219 -21.69 28.32 15.68
C ALA A 219 -21.88 27.41 14.44
N GLN A 220 -22.25 26.14 14.64
CA GLN A 220 -22.57 25.22 13.56
C GLN A 220 -23.80 25.69 12.76
N ALA A 221 -24.87 26.14 13.43
CA ALA A 221 -26.05 26.70 12.75
C ALA A 221 -25.74 27.97 11.94
N ILE A 222 -24.80 28.80 12.40
CA ILE A 222 -24.31 29.98 11.66
C ILE A 222 -23.53 29.53 10.41
N GLN A 223 -22.62 28.57 10.54
CA GLN A 223 -21.86 28.02 9.41
C GLN A 223 -22.77 27.35 8.37
N ASP A 224 -23.80 26.61 8.81
CA ASP A 224 -24.77 25.97 7.92
C ASP A 224 -25.64 27.03 7.20
N ALA A 225 -25.99 28.12 7.87
CA ALA A 225 -26.67 29.27 7.25
C ALA A 225 -25.76 30.05 6.27
N TRP A 226 -24.45 30.14 6.54
CA TRP A 226 -23.48 30.72 5.62
C TRP A 226 -23.25 29.84 4.39
N LEU A 227 -23.13 28.52 4.56
CA LEU A 227 -23.07 27.59 3.43
C LEU A 227 -24.34 27.67 2.58
N ALA A 228 -25.52 27.65 3.21
CA ALA A 228 -26.79 27.84 2.49
C ALA A 228 -26.86 29.21 1.77
N THR A 229 -26.25 30.26 2.33
CA THR A 229 -26.12 31.57 1.67
C THR A 229 -25.19 31.49 0.46
N LEU A 230 -24.05 30.79 0.57
CA LEU A 230 -23.12 30.50 -0.53
C LEU A 230 -23.63 29.47 -1.55
N MET A 231 -24.76 28.80 -1.28
CA MET A 231 -25.44 27.96 -2.28
C MET A 231 -26.57 28.71 -3.00
N THR A 232 -27.19 29.71 -2.36
CA THR A 232 -28.45 30.33 -2.86
C THR A 232 -28.33 31.81 -3.27
N LYS A 233 -27.26 32.52 -2.88
CA LYS A 233 -27.12 33.97 -3.09
C LYS A 233 -25.72 34.36 -3.55
N THR A 234 -25.64 35.46 -4.29
CA THR A 234 -24.37 36.15 -4.61
C THR A 234 -23.91 37.00 -3.43
N ASP A 235 -22.68 36.83 -2.95
CA ASP A 235 -22.06 37.76 -1.99
C ASP A 235 -21.65 39.05 -2.73
N PRO A 236 -22.23 40.23 -2.41
CA PRO A 236 -21.92 41.47 -3.11
C PRO A 236 -20.45 41.90 -2.98
N ASN A 237 -19.72 41.42 -1.97
CA ASN A 237 -18.34 41.82 -1.69
C ASN A 237 -17.28 40.90 -2.33
N ALA A 238 -17.69 39.78 -2.92
CA ALA A 238 -16.78 38.80 -3.51
C ALA A 238 -16.07 39.33 -4.76
N LYS A 239 -14.77 38.99 -4.88
CA LYS A 239 -14.02 39.12 -6.13
C LYS A 239 -14.45 38.00 -7.08
N ARG A 240 -14.55 38.31 -8.38
CA ARG A 240 -15.14 37.43 -9.40
C ARG A 240 -14.31 37.39 -10.66
N SER A 241 -14.20 36.21 -11.27
CA SER A 241 -13.61 36.05 -12.60
C SER A 241 -14.24 34.88 -13.34
N ALA A 242 -14.78 35.11 -14.54
CA ALA A 242 -15.33 34.07 -15.44
C ALA A 242 -16.26 32.98 -14.82
N GLY A 243 -16.94 33.26 -13.70
CA GLY A 243 -17.85 32.31 -13.02
C GLY A 243 -17.33 31.75 -11.68
N VAL A 244 -16.05 31.92 -11.36
CA VAL A 244 -15.53 31.64 -10.00
C VAL A 244 -15.61 32.89 -9.13
N GLU A 245 -15.91 32.69 -7.85
CA GLU A 245 -15.91 33.70 -6.81
C GLU A 245 -14.91 33.37 -5.70
N ALA A 246 -14.21 34.39 -5.21
CA ALA A 246 -13.37 34.36 -4.02
C ALA A 246 -13.79 35.49 -3.08
N GLY A 247 -13.97 35.20 -1.79
CA GLY A 247 -14.54 36.17 -0.86
C GLY A 247 -14.31 35.86 0.62
N MET A 248 -14.84 36.74 1.46
CA MET A 248 -14.86 36.63 2.92
C MET A 248 -16.29 36.87 3.40
N LEU A 249 -16.99 35.83 3.82
CA LEU A 249 -18.36 35.92 4.30
C LEU A 249 -18.35 35.88 5.83
N ASP A 250 -18.64 37.00 6.50
CA ASP A 250 -18.57 37.12 7.97
C ASP A 250 -17.20 36.67 8.55
N GLY A 251 -16.13 37.04 7.84
CA GLY A 251 -14.75 36.65 8.15
C GLY A 251 -14.34 35.27 7.65
N TYR A 252 -15.26 34.41 7.19
CA TYR A 252 -14.94 33.07 6.68
C TYR A 252 -14.44 33.17 5.23
N PRO A 253 -13.19 32.79 4.93
CA PRO A 253 -12.66 32.76 3.57
C PRO A 253 -13.34 31.68 2.74
N TYR A 254 -13.66 31.94 1.48
CA TYR A 254 -14.25 30.94 0.60
C TYR A 254 -13.83 31.05 -0.86
N LEU A 255 -13.89 29.91 -1.56
CA LEU A 255 -13.81 29.78 -3.01
C LEU A 255 -15.04 28.99 -3.48
N ARG A 256 -15.73 29.47 -4.51
CA ARG A 256 -16.84 28.72 -5.12
C ARG A 256 -16.99 28.96 -6.62
N ASN A 257 -17.57 27.99 -7.29
CA ASN A 257 -18.12 28.08 -8.63
C ASN A 257 -19.39 27.20 -8.70
N GLU A 258 -19.85 26.85 -9.90
CA GLU A 258 -21.03 26.00 -10.09
C GLU A 258 -20.81 24.51 -9.78
N GLN A 259 -19.55 24.06 -9.60
CA GLN A 259 -19.19 22.67 -9.28
C GLN A 259 -19.00 22.43 -7.78
N VAL A 260 -18.38 23.38 -7.07
CA VAL A 260 -17.93 23.21 -5.69
C VAL A 260 -18.00 24.51 -4.89
N THR A 261 -18.28 24.40 -3.60
CA THR A 261 -18.05 25.47 -2.61
C THR A 261 -17.11 24.96 -1.51
N VAL A 262 -16.01 25.68 -1.28
CA VAL A 262 -15.06 25.41 -0.21
C VAL A 262 -15.02 26.61 0.74
N LEU A 263 -15.15 26.36 2.04
CA LEU A 263 -15.14 27.34 3.11
C LEU A 263 -13.99 27.01 4.07
N TRP A 264 -13.25 28.02 4.49
CA TRP A 264 -12.19 27.91 5.51
C TRP A 264 -12.64 28.56 6.82
N ALA A 265 -11.98 28.18 7.92
CA ALA A 265 -12.12 28.85 9.21
C ALA A 265 -11.67 30.31 9.12
N ARG A 266 -12.17 31.17 10.00
CA ARG A 266 -11.79 32.59 10.03
C ARG A 266 -10.30 32.76 10.34
N GLY A 267 -9.73 33.88 9.91
CA GLY A 267 -8.30 34.16 10.05
C GLY A 267 -7.82 34.05 11.51
N GLU A 268 -8.62 34.52 12.47
CA GLU A 268 -8.32 34.45 13.91
C GLU A 268 -8.33 33.02 14.49
N ASN A 269 -8.94 32.06 13.80
CA ASN A 269 -8.98 30.64 14.18
C ASN A 269 -8.02 29.77 13.35
N GLY A 270 -7.23 30.40 12.47
CA GLY A 270 -6.14 29.76 11.75
C GLY A 270 -6.52 29.04 10.45
N SER A 271 -7.66 29.39 9.85
CA SER A 271 -8.03 29.07 8.46
C SER A 271 -7.71 27.67 7.95
N GLY A 272 -8.03 26.65 8.75
CA GLY A 272 -8.18 25.29 8.24
C GLY A 272 -9.39 25.14 7.31
N MET A 273 -9.41 24.09 6.49
CA MET A 273 -10.58 23.80 5.65
C MET A 273 -11.77 23.40 6.56
N LEU A 274 -12.89 24.11 6.43
CA LEU A 274 -14.01 24.06 7.38
C LEU A 274 -15.26 23.38 6.83
N ARG A 275 -15.55 23.62 5.54
CA ARG A 275 -16.59 22.93 4.77
C ARG A 275 -16.10 22.67 3.35
N LEU A 276 -16.53 21.55 2.79
CA LEU A 276 -16.48 21.28 1.36
C LEU A 276 -17.85 20.75 0.93
N HIS A 277 -18.45 21.39 -0.07
CA HIS A 277 -19.74 21.03 -0.62
C HIS A 277 -19.62 20.78 -2.13
N ASP A 278 -20.06 19.61 -2.55
CA ASP A 278 -20.22 19.21 -3.94
C ASP A 278 -21.56 19.74 -4.47
N SER A 279 -21.51 20.82 -5.24
CA SER A 279 -22.70 21.50 -5.77
C SER A 279 -23.46 20.65 -6.81
N ILE A 280 -22.83 19.62 -7.38
CA ILE A 280 -23.44 18.75 -8.41
C ILE A 280 -24.27 17.65 -7.77
N SER A 281 -23.81 17.08 -6.64
CA SER A 281 -24.54 16.02 -5.91
C SER A 281 -25.23 16.50 -4.63
N GLU A 282 -25.22 17.82 -4.40
CA GLU A 282 -25.72 18.54 -3.22
C GLU A 282 -25.20 17.99 -1.87
N LYS A 283 -24.01 17.36 -1.87
CA LYS A 283 -23.46 16.67 -0.70
C LYS A 283 -22.37 17.47 0.00
N GLU A 284 -22.54 17.67 1.31
CA GLU A 284 -21.45 18.09 2.22
C GLU A 284 -20.45 16.92 2.37
N LEU A 285 -19.19 17.12 1.99
CA LEU A 285 -18.12 16.11 2.05
C LEU A 285 -17.13 16.35 3.19
N LEU A 286 -17.13 17.56 3.77
CA LEU A 286 -16.29 17.91 4.92
C LEU A 286 -17.07 18.80 5.87
N ARG A 287 -17.02 18.47 7.16
CA ARG A 287 -17.60 19.25 8.25
C ARG A 287 -16.77 19.08 9.51
N ILE A 288 -16.23 20.18 10.02
CA ILE A 288 -15.47 20.22 11.27
C ILE A 288 -15.82 21.46 12.11
N ASP A 289 -15.52 21.41 13.41
CA ASP A 289 -15.59 22.60 14.26
C ASP A 289 -14.45 23.56 13.92
N GLU A 290 -14.72 24.86 13.97
CA GLU A 290 -13.80 25.90 13.49
C GLU A 290 -12.41 25.85 14.17
N SER A 291 -12.37 25.67 15.49
CA SER A 291 -11.12 25.57 16.25
C SER A 291 -10.35 24.26 16.08
N LYS A 292 -10.90 23.31 15.31
CA LYS A 292 -10.27 22.02 14.96
C LYS A 292 -9.93 21.93 13.48
N ALA A 293 -10.25 22.95 12.68
CA ALA A 293 -10.01 22.95 11.25
C ALA A 293 -8.50 23.02 10.98
N THR A 294 -8.00 22.06 10.21
CA THR A 294 -6.59 21.93 9.83
C THR A 294 -6.36 22.34 8.38
N ALA A 295 -5.11 22.72 8.09
CA ALA A 295 -4.59 23.01 6.76
C ALA A 295 -3.16 22.50 6.60
N TRP A 296 -2.33 22.60 7.65
CA TRP A 296 -0.94 22.15 7.62
C TRP A 296 -0.39 21.76 9.01
N GLN A 297 0.68 20.97 8.98
CA GLN A 297 1.61 20.74 10.09
C GLN A 297 3.05 20.87 9.57
N VAL A 298 3.93 21.47 10.36
CA VAL A 298 5.37 21.58 10.06
C VAL A 298 6.17 21.07 11.26
N ASP A 299 6.95 20.02 11.02
CA ASP A 299 7.88 19.47 12.00
C ASP A 299 9.27 20.08 11.78
N VAL A 300 9.93 20.51 12.86
CA VAL A 300 11.26 21.13 12.84
C VAL A 300 12.21 20.45 13.82
N LYS A 301 13.51 20.62 13.58
CA LYS A 301 14.59 20.33 14.51
C LYS A 301 15.25 21.62 15.00
N LYS A 302 15.60 21.69 16.28
CA LYS A 302 16.33 22.77 16.92
C LYS A 302 17.82 22.43 17.05
N ALA A 303 18.67 23.44 17.27
CA ALA A 303 20.13 23.30 17.37
C ALA A 303 20.60 22.44 18.56
N ASP A 304 19.78 22.34 19.61
CA ASP A 304 19.98 21.47 20.77
C ASP A 304 19.50 20.02 20.55
N GLY A 305 18.97 19.71 19.36
CA GLY A 305 18.41 18.41 19.01
C GLY A 305 16.92 18.24 19.32
N GLN A 306 16.25 19.22 19.93
CA GLN A 306 14.81 19.14 20.17
C GLN A 306 14.02 19.07 18.86
N ARG A 307 13.02 18.18 18.77
CA ARG A 307 12.02 18.20 17.69
C ARG A 307 10.74 18.85 18.18
N LEU A 308 10.15 19.71 17.35
CA LEU A 308 8.90 20.42 17.61
C LEU A 308 7.97 20.30 16.40
N SER A 309 6.66 20.34 16.64
CA SER A 309 5.62 20.34 15.59
C SER A 309 4.74 21.57 15.75
N TYR A 310 4.59 22.35 14.68
CA TYR A 310 3.65 23.46 14.59
C TYR A 310 2.47 23.06 13.71
N THR A 311 1.27 23.58 13.99
CA THR A 311 0.08 23.41 13.15
C THR A 311 -0.71 24.71 13.08
N ASN A 312 -1.54 24.88 12.05
CA ASN A 312 -2.38 26.06 11.86
C ASN A 312 -3.53 26.16 12.89
N ALA A 313 -3.94 25.05 13.52
CA ALA A 313 -5.16 24.99 14.31
C ALA A 313 -5.12 25.96 15.51
N GLY A 314 -5.97 26.99 15.49
CA GLY A 314 -6.01 28.03 16.52
C GLY A 314 -4.86 29.05 16.47
N VAL A 315 -4.02 29.04 15.42
CA VAL A 315 -2.95 30.02 15.19
C VAL A 315 -3.44 31.07 14.18
N PRO A 316 -3.60 32.35 14.55
CA PRO A 316 -4.11 33.37 13.64
C PRO A 316 -3.28 33.53 12.36
N CYS A 317 -3.94 33.89 11.25
CA CYS A 317 -3.30 34.21 9.97
C CYS A 317 -3.91 35.44 9.31
N GLU A 318 -3.11 36.06 8.44
CA GLU A 318 -3.58 37.06 7.48
C GLU A 318 -4.17 36.35 6.25
N VAL A 319 -5.28 36.86 5.73
CA VAL A 319 -5.95 36.29 4.55
C VAL A 319 -6.09 37.36 3.47
N THR A 320 -5.56 37.08 2.27
CA THR A 320 -5.80 37.89 1.07
C THR A 320 -6.67 37.13 0.07
N VAL A 321 -7.48 37.89 -0.69
CA VAL A 321 -8.46 37.36 -1.64
C VAL A 321 -8.18 37.97 -3.00
N GLU A 322 -8.15 37.17 -4.06
CA GLU A 322 -7.99 37.61 -5.44
C GLU A 322 -8.91 36.83 -6.39
N ALA A 323 -9.27 37.42 -7.53
CA ALA A 323 -9.89 36.70 -8.61
C ALA A 323 -9.51 37.36 -9.95
N ASP A 324 -8.84 36.62 -10.82
CA ASP A 324 -8.35 37.07 -12.12
C ASP A 324 -8.28 35.90 -13.09
N ASN A 325 -8.33 36.17 -14.40
CA ASN A 325 -8.11 35.17 -15.46
C ASN A 325 -8.95 33.87 -15.35
N GLY A 326 -10.13 33.93 -14.73
CA GLY A 326 -10.99 32.77 -14.49
C GLY A 326 -10.58 31.89 -13.30
N GLU A 327 -9.69 32.36 -12.43
CA GLU A 327 -9.23 31.69 -11.22
C GLU A 327 -9.48 32.59 -9.99
N GLY A 328 -10.07 32.03 -8.94
CA GLY A 328 -10.22 32.63 -7.62
C GLY A 328 -9.12 32.11 -6.70
N LYS A 329 -8.53 33.01 -5.90
CA LYS A 329 -7.36 32.70 -5.06
C LYS A 329 -7.56 33.22 -3.65
N LEU A 330 -7.13 32.42 -2.67
CA LEU A 330 -6.98 32.81 -1.27
C LEU A 330 -5.53 32.57 -0.86
N SER A 331 -4.87 33.58 -0.31
CA SER A 331 -3.55 33.40 0.31
C SER A 331 -3.67 33.55 1.82
N PHE A 332 -3.12 32.60 2.56
CA PHE A 332 -3.14 32.54 4.01
C PHE A 332 -1.69 32.62 4.51
N THR A 333 -1.37 33.57 5.39
CA THR A 333 -0.03 33.74 5.94
C THR A 333 -0.05 33.68 7.46
N TRP A 334 0.60 32.66 8.02
CA TRP A 334 0.83 32.51 9.46
C TRP A 334 2.26 32.96 9.79
N SER A 335 2.39 33.86 10.76
CA SER A 335 3.71 34.28 11.29
C SER A 335 3.83 33.82 12.73
N LEU A 336 4.56 32.72 12.94
CA LEU A 336 4.92 32.17 14.24
C LEU A 336 6.29 32.72 14.68
N ALA A 337 6.68 32.44 15.92
CA ALA A 337 7.94 32.97 16.49
C ALA A 337 9.19 32.59 15.67
N ASP A 338 9.25 31.35 15.17
CA ASP A 338 10.42 30.79 14.46
C ASP A 338 10.13 30.38 13.02
N LEU A 339 8.89 30.56 12.54
CA LEU A 339 8.40 30.01 11.27
C LEU A 339 7.36 30.94 10.65
N GLN A 340 7.50 31.23 9.36
CA GLN A 340 6.43 31.75 8.51
C GLN A 340 5.90 30.62 7.62
N VAL A 341 4.58 30.52 7.49
CA VAL A 341 3.94 29.60 6.54
C VAL A 341 3.00 30.39 5.66
N THR A 342 3.07 30.20 4.35
CA THR A 342 2.13 30.74 3.37
C THR A 342 1.48 29.60 2.61
N VAL A 343 0.14 29.59 2.56
CA VAL A 343 -0.63 28.68 1.69
C VAL A 343 -1.40 29.51 0.69
N VAL A 344 -1.30 29.18 -0.60
CA VAL A 344 -2.12 29.79 -1.66
C VAL A 344 -3.06 28.74 -2.22
N ALA A 345 -4.35 28.85 -1.92
CA ALA A 345 -5.41 28.00 -2.45
C ALA A 345 -6.09 28.66 -3.66
N ARG A 346 -6.40 27.88 -4.69
CA ARG A 346 -6.89 28.34 -5.99
C ARG A 346 -8.01 27.44 -6.50
N LEU A 347 -9.01 28.05 -7.14
CA LEU A 347 -10.11 27.36 -7.81
C LEU A 347 -10.36 28.02 -9.16
N LYS A 348 -10.51 27.23 -10.22
CA LYS A 348 -10.82 27.73 -11.58
C LYS A 348 -12.32 27.63 -11.86
N ALA A 349 -12.84 28.52 -12.70
CA ALA A 349 -14.17 28.37 -13.26
C ALA A 349 -14.28 27.03 -14.03
N GLY A 350 -15.41 26.31 -13.90
CA GLY A 350 -15.60 25.00 -14.54
C GLY A 350 -14.93 23.80 -13.86
N GLU A 351 -14.11 23.98 -12.82
CA GLU A 351 -13.39 22.89 -12.16
C GLU A 351 -13.92 22.61 -10.75
N SER A 352 -14.08 21.34 -10.38
CA SER A 352 -14.43 20.94 -9.02
C SER A 352 -13.22 20.83 -8.07
N LEU A 353 -12.00 20.98 -8.59
CA LEU A 353 -10.76 20.66 -7.88
C LEU A 353 -10.06 21.93 -7.41
N ALA A 354 -9.99 22.13 -6.10
CA ALA A 354 -9.15 23.17 -5.52
C ALA A 354 -7.69 22.72 -5.56
N ARG A 355 -6.80 23.64 -5.94
CA ARG A 355 -5.34 23.43 -5.93
C ARG A 355 -4.69 24.35 -4.92
N SER A 356 -3.76 23.85 -4.13
CA SER A 356 -2.96 24.67 -3.22
C SER A 356 -1.46 24.49 -3.44
N ARG A 357 -0.70 25.48 -2.99
CA ARG A 357 0.74 25.36 -2.73
C ARG A 357 1.03 25.84 -1.32
N ILE A 358 2.05 25.26 -0.70
CA ILE A 358 2.58 25.70 0.58
C ILE A 358 4.04 26.17 0.42
N LEU A 359 4.37 27.24 1.12
CA LEU A 359 5.72 27.73 1.39
C LEU A 359 5.89 27.77 2.91
N ALA A 360 6.97 27.19 3.43
CA ALA A 360 7.34 27.26 4.84
C ALA A 360 8.78 27.80 4.93
N GLU A 361 8.98 28.86 5.71
CA GLU A 361 10.25 29.59 5.84
C GLU A 361 10.59 29.77 7.32
N VAL A 362 11.78 29.35 7.71
CA VAL A 362 12.29 29.49 9.07
C VAL A 362 12.74 30.92 9.30
N THR A 363 12.14 31.58 10.30
CA THR A 363 12.49 32.95 10.71
C THR A 363 13.33 33.01 11.98
N GLY A 364 13.33 31.93 12.79
CA GLY A 364 14.05 31.85 14.05
C GLY A 364 15.43 31.19 13.92
N GLU A 365 16.44 31.73 14.60
CA GLU A 365 17.78 31.13 14.64
C GLU A 365 17.76 29.70 15.23
N GLY A 366 18.72 28.86 14.80
CA GLY A 366 18.89 27.52 15.32
C GLY A 366 17.70 26.57 15.09
N THR A 367 16.89 26.82 14.07
CA THR A 367 15.74 25.99 13.67
C THR A 367 15.92 25.50 12.23
N GLY A 368 15.47 24.29 11.92
CA GLY A 368 15.46 23.75 10.56
C GLY A 368 14.28 22.83 10.30
N LEU A 369 13.74 22.86 9.07
CA LEU A 369 12.61 22.04 8.65
C LEU A 369 12.96 20.55 8.60
N VAL A 370 11.99 19.70 8.94
CA VAL A 370 12.08 18.23 8.87
C VAL A 370 10.99 17.67 7.98
N THR A 371 9.73 17.94 8.29
CA THR A 371 8.56 17.47 7.53
C THR A 371 7.59 18.62 7.32
N VAL A 372 7.05 18.76 6.11
CA VAL A 372 5.92 19.65 5.83
C VAL A 372 4.72 18.82 5.37
N THR A 373 3.66 18.84 6.18
CA THR A 373 2.40 18.15 5.91
C THR A 373 1.37 19.16 5.43
N HIS A 374 1.01 19.05 4.17
CA HIS A 374 -0.03 19.82 3.50
C HIS A 374 -0.50 19.01 2.29
N PRO A 375 -1.79 19.00 1.91
CA PRO A 375 -2.89 19.48 2.73
C PRO A 375 -3.03 18.58 3.97
N LEU A 376 -3.49 19.13 5.09
CA LEU A 376 -3.93 18.36 6.26
C LEU A 376 -5.40 18.70 6.47
N VAL A 377 -6.29 17.74 6.20
CA VAL A 377 -7.72 17.97 6.01
C VAL A 377 -8.52 17.05 6.92
N SER A 378 -8.94 17.55 8.08
CA SER A 378 -9.75 16.81 9.05
C SER A 378 -11.25 17.05 8.88
N GLY A 379 -12.06 16.07 9.31
CA GLY A 379 -13.53 16.18 9.29
C GLY A 379 -14.18 15.77 7.97
N ILE A 380 -13.49 14.97 7.16
CA ILE A 380 -14.04 14.41 5.92
C ILE A 380 -15.15 13.42 6.28
N LEU A 381 -16.33 13.63 5.72
CA LEU A 381 -17.53 12.85 5.98
C LEU A 381 -17.55 11.57 5.13
N PRO A 382 -18.16 10.47 5.61
CA PRO A 382 -18.33 9.26 4.82
C PRO A 382 -19.24 9.49 3.60
N MET A 383 -18.93 8.83 2.49
CA MET A 383 -19.68 8.90 1.24
C MET A 383 -21.02 8.19 1.38
N THR A 384 -21.04 7.05 2.05
CA THR A 384 -22.21 6.20 2.29
C THR A 384 -22.57 6.16 3.78
N LYS A 385 -23.78 5.69 4.11
CA LYS A 385 -24.26 5.63 5.50
C LYS A 385 -23.35 4.73 6.35
N GLY A 386 -22.64 5.33 7.30
CA GLY A 386 -21.72 4.61 8.19
C GLY A 386 -20.47 4.06 7.49
N ALA A 387 -20.08 4.64 6.34
CA ALA A 387 -18.97 4.20 5.50
C ALA A 387 -19.10 2.75 4.95
N ALA A 388 -20.28 2.14 5.00
CA ALA A 388 -20.49 0.72 4.74
C ALA A 388 -20.14 0.26 3.30
N ALA A 389 -20.17 1.17 2.33
CA ALA A 389 -19.70 0.93 0.96
C ALA A 389 -18.63 1.95 0.53
N ASP A 390 -17.97 2.61 1.50
CA ASP A 390 -16.89 3.55 1.23
C ASP A 390 -15.58 2.81 0.93
N GLN A 391 -14.89 3.25 -0.11
CA GLN A 391 -13.61 2.68 -0.51
C GLN A 391 -12.55 3.77 -0.66
N ILE A 392 -11.31 3.46 -0.25
CA ILE A 392 -10.13 4.26 -0.57
C ILE A 392 -9.50 3.68 -1.83
N LEU A 393 -9.44 4.49 -2.90
CA LEU A 393 -8.67 4.19 -4.08
C LEU A 393 -7.18 4.29 -3.75
N HIS A 394 -6.48 3.17 -3.88
CA HIS A 394 -5.07 3.00 -3.59
C HIS A 394 -4.30 2.81 -4.89
N THR A 395 -3.15 3.47 -5.05
CA THR A 395 -2.46 3.58 -6.34
C THR A 395 -1.06 2.95 -6.33
N GLN A 396 -0.84 1.99 -5.44
CA GLN A 396 0.32 1.11 -5.47
C GLN A 396 0.16 0.00 -6.53
N ALA A 397 1.27 -0.41 -7.15
CA ALA A 397 1.31 -1.34 -8.26
C ALA A 397 0.34 -0.91 -9.39
N MET A 398 -0.67 -1.73 -9.70
CA MET A 398 -1.62 -1.45 -10.78
C MET A 398 -2.83 -0.61 -10.36
N GLY A 399 -2.95 -0.31 -9.06
CA GLY A 399 -4.14 0.21 -8.41
C GLY A 399 -4.91 -0.89 -7.68
N ASP A 400 -5.60 -0.53 -6.60
CA ASP A 400 -6.54 -1.38 -5.85
C ASP A 400 -7.55 -0.52 -5.06
N VAL A 401 -8.59 -1.11 -4.49
CA VAL A 401 -9.50 -0.45 -3.54
C VAL A 401 -9.42 -1.09 -2.17
N LYS A 402 -9.30 -0.26 -1.13
CA LYS A 402 -9.36 -0.69 0.28
C LYS A 402 -10.68 -0.25 0.90
N GLU A 403 -11.21 -1.04 1.84
CA GLU A 403 -12.34 -0.61 2.67
C GLU A 403 -11.98 0.66 3.46
N SER A 404 -12.97 1.51 3.73
CA SER A 404 -12.76 2.75 4.47
C SER A 404 -12.11 2.54 5.85
N PRO A 405 -11.10 3.36 6.23
CA PRO A 405 -10.50 3.34 7.57
C PRO A 405 -11.52 3.41 8.72
N LEU A 406 -12.67 4.04 8.48
CA LEU A 406 -13.77 4.15 9.46
C LEU A 406 -14.38 2.80 9.85
N LEU A 407 -14.26 1.76 9.02
CA LEU A 407 -14.78 0.42 9.31
C LEU A 407 -13.83 -0.41 10.19
N LYS A 408 -12.52 -0.15 10.11
CA LYS A 408 -11.48 -0.93 10.82
C LYS A 408 -10.79 -0.18 11.95
N GLY A 409 -10.95 1.14 12.04
CA GLY A 409 -10.28 1.97 13.03
C GLY A 409 -8.77 2.11 12.84
N ALA A 410 -8.24 1.70 11.67
CA ALA A 410 -6.81 1.74 11.34
C ALA A 410 -6.58 2.59 10.08
N PRO A 411 -5.51 3.40 10.00
CA PRO A 411 -5.20 4.22 8.82
C PRO A 411 -4.97 3.38 7.55
N VAL A 412 -5.25 3.98 6.39
CA VAL A 412 -4.90 3.45 5.07
C VAL A 412 -4.07 4.50 4.33
N GLY A 413 -2.89 4.13 3.85
CA GLY A 413 -1.98 5.07 3.20
C GLY A 413 -0.96 4.39 2.29
N PHE A 414 -0.08 5.19 1.69
CA PHE A 414 1.11 4.74 0.98
C PHE A 414 2.19 5.83 0.91
N LYS A 415 3.44 5.37 0.85
CA LYS A 415 4.63 6.18 0.55
C LYS A 415 4.78 6.33 -0.96
N TYR A 416 5.19 7.50 -1.41
CA TYR A 416 5.66 7.72 -2.78
C TYR A 416 7.05 8.39 -2.73
N PRO A 417 8.01 8.02 -3.59
CA PRO A 417 8.02 6.84 -4.45
C PRO A 417 7.87 5.52 -3.66
N GLY A 418 7.24 4.53 -4.30
CA GLY A 418 6.87 3.23 -3.71
C GLY A 418 5.43 2.84 -4.10
N GLY A 419 4.50 3.78 -3.94
CA GLY A 419 3.29 3.86 -4.74
C GLY A 419 3.61 4.22 -6.19
N SER A 420 2.74 3.83 -7.12
CA SER A 420 3.01 3.91 -8.56
C SER A 420 2.56 5.23 -9.18
N MET A 421 1.66 5.96 -8.49
CA MET A 421 1.11 7.26 -8.86
C MET A 421 0.88 8.13 -7.61
N GLN A 422 0.75 9.44 -7.78
CA GLN A 422 0.66 10.45 -6.70
C GLN A 422 -0.78 10.92 -6.43
N PHE A 423 -1.74 9.99 -6.40
CA PHE A 423 -3.13 10.31 -6.05
C PHE A 423 -3.88 9.17 -5.36
N THR A 424 -4.99 9.53 -4.71
CA THR A 424 -5.94 8.66 -4.03
C THR A 424 -7.33 9.29 -4.07
N ALA A 425 -8.37 8.55 -3.68
CA ALA A 425 -9.72 9.08 -3.57
C ALA A 425 -10.53 8.31 -2.53
N LEU A 426 -11.43 8.99 -1.83
CA LEU A 426 -12.54 8.36 -1.11
C LEU A 426 -13.71 8.21 -2.09
N LEU A 427 -14.20 7.00 -2.28
CA LEU A 427 -15.27 6.61 -3.22
C LEU A 427 -16.51 6.12 -2.47
N GLY A 428 -17.70 6.40 -2.99
CA GLY A 428 -18.96 5.81 -2.53
C GLY A 428 -20.18 6.47 -3.19
N ASP A 429 -21.33 5.79 -3.27
CA ASP A 429 -22.60 6.31 -3.83
C ASP A 429 -22.45 7.10 -5.16
N GLY A 430 -21.64 6.56 -6.08
CA GLY A 430 -21.42 7.10 -7.43
C GLY A 430 -20.64 8.41 -7.51
N ARG A 431 -19.90 8.78 -6.46
CA ARG A 431 -19.09 9.99 -6.37
C ARG A 431 -17.82 9.76 -5.55
N GLY A 432 -16.97 10.77 -5.43
CA GLY A 432 -15.83 10.73 -4.53
C GLY A 432 -15.20 12.07 -4.20
N LEU A 433 -14.25 12.02 -3.27
CA LEU A 433 -13.33 13.11 -2.93
C LEU A 433 -11.96 12.72 -3.47
N TYR A 434 -11.48 13.46 -4.46
CA TYR A 434 -10.19 13.27 -5.11
C TYR A 434 -9.08 14.00 -4.34
N CYS A 435 -7.95 13.33 -4.13
CA CYS A 435 -6.78 13.87 -3.43
C CYS A 435 -5.49 13.51 -4.19
N ALA A 436 -4.64 14.49 -4.52
CA ALA A 436 -3.41 14.26 -5.27
C ALA A 436 -2.30 15.29 -4.99
N GLU A 437 -1.10 15.03 -5.49
CA GLU A 437 -0.15 16.09 -5.82
C GLU A 437 0.31 15.98 -7.28
N GLU A 438 0.25 17.09 -8.00
CA GLU A 438 0.71 17.29 -9.37
C GLU A 438 2.24 17.61 -9.39
N ASP A 439 3.07 16.76 -8.76
CA ASP A 439 4.55 16.91 -8.66
C ASP A 439 5.31 16.13 -9.74
N GLY A 440 5.94 16.85 -10.67
CA GLY A 440 6.75 16.31 -11.77
C GLY A 440 8.20 15.97 -11.42
N GLN A 441 8.65 16.20 -10.18
CA GLN A 441 10.01 15.89 -9.69
C GLN A 441 10.07 14.58 -8.88
N ALA A 442 8.91 14.00 -8.55
CA ALA A 442 8.76 12.76 -7.81
C ALA A 442 9.42 12.75 -6.41
N ASN A 443 9.17 13.80 -5.63
CA ASN A 443 9.65 13.92 -4.25
C ASN A 443 9.10 12.82 -3.34
N ARG A 444 9.83 12.52 -2.27
CA ARG A 444 9.36 11.66 -1.18
C ARG A 444 8.17 12.31 -0.46
N LYS A 445 7.08 11.56 -0.32
CA LYS A 445 5.87 11.95 0.42
C LYS A 445 5.08 10.72 0.91
N HIS A 446 4.16 10.91 1.85
CA HIS A 446 3.23 9.88 2.29
C HIS A 446 1.80 10.39 2.21
N PHE A 447 0.90 9.59 1.63
CA PHE A 447 -0.53 9.83 1.55
C PHE A 447 -1.22 8.99 2.62
N ASP A 448 -1.99 9.62 3.50
CA ASP A 448 -2.62 8.94 4.64
C ASP A 448 -4.10 9.31 4.80
N TRP A 449 -4.93 8.29 5.01
CA TRP A 449 -6.33 8.40 5.42
C TRP A 449 -6.49 7.84 6.84
N THR A 450 -6.62 8.72 7.82
CA THR A 450 -6.68 8.37 9.25
C THR A 450 -8.11 8.50 9.78
N PRO A 451 -8.66 7.46 10.46
CA PRO A 451 -10.01 7.52 11.01
C PRO A 451 -10.05 8.27 12.35
N ASP A 452 -11.05 9.13 12.52
CA ASP A 452 -11.48 9.72 13.80
C ASP A 452 -12.73 8.97 14.26
N ALA A 453 -12.56 8.03 15.20
CA ALA A 453 -13.64 7.17 15.69
C ALA A 453 -14.71 7.94 16.48
N ASP A 454 -14.31 8.98 17.23
CA ASP A 454 -15.21 9.80 18.04
C ASP A 454 -16.15 10.63 17.16
N ARG A 455 -15.63 11.18 16.07
CA ARG A 455 -16.38 12.04 15.13
C ARG A 455 -16.99 11.27 13.96
N LYS A 456 -16.53 10.03 13.72
CA LYS A 456 -16.88 9.20 12.56
C LYS A 456 -16.53 9.89 11.23
N THR A 457 -15.38 10.55 11.21
CA THR A 457 -14.83 11.28 10.06
C THR A 457 -13.43 10.81 9.71
N LEU A 458 -12.98 11.06 8.49
CA LEU A 458 -11.60 10.85 8.08
C LEU A 458 -10.78 12.14 8.23
N THR A 459 -9.48 11.99 8.42
CA THR A 459 -8.47 13.01 8.10
C THR A 459 -7.64 12.52 6.93
N PHE A 460 -7.45 13.36 5.92
CA PHE A 460 -6.52 13.11 4.82
C PHE A 460 -5.28 13.98 4.97
N SER A 461 -4.09 13.43 4.69
CA SER A 461 -2.85 14.21 4.65
C SER A 461 -1.86 13.76 3.57
N ILE A 462 -1.07 14.72 3.07
CA ILE A 462 0.18 14.45 2.35
C ILE A 462 1.36 15.01 3.17
N SER A 463 2.27 14.15 3.62
CA SER A 463 3.45 14.54 4.42
C SER A 463 4.75 14.46 3.62
N HIS A 464 5.56 15.52 3.62
CA HIS A 464 6.79 15.64 2.83
C HIS A 464 8.02 15.72 3.74
N PRO A 465 8.85 14.67 3.84
CA PRO A 465 10.18 14.79 4.40
C PRO A 465 11.00 15.76 3.53
N VAL A 466 11.43 16.87 4.09
CA VAL A 466 12.05 17.98 3.35
C VAL A 466 13.42 17.56 2.81
N LEU A 467 13.74 17.94 1.57
CA LEU A 467 15.04 17.62 0.97
C LEU A 467 16.19 18.09 1.89
N ASN A 468 17.14 17.20 2.16
CA ASN A 468 18.33 17.47 2.96
C ASN A 468 18.07 17.68 4.48
N TRP A 469 16.89 17.31 5.00
CA TRP A 469 16.57 17.50 6.42
C TRP A 469 17.52 16.78 7.38
N GLY A 470 18.15 15.68 6.95
CA GLY A 470 19.10 14.91 7.76
C GLY A 470 20.48 15.55 7.90
N ALA A 471 20.81 16.60 7.14
CA ALA A 471 22.13 17.21 7.15
C ALA A 471 22.42 18.06 8.41
N GLU A 472 23.71 18.30 8.69
CA GLU A 472 24.15 19.25 9.72
C GLU A 472 23.62 20.67 9.46
N LYS A 473 23.71 21.12 8.19
CA LYS A 473 23.12 22.40 7.78
C LYS A 473 21.60 22.30 7.83
N MET A 474 20.98 23.13 8.66
CA MET A 474 19.53 23.28 8.76
C MET A 474 18.93 23.73 7.43
N VAL A 475 17.78 23.13 7.08
CA VAL A 475 16.96 23.56 5.94
C VAL A 475 16.06 24.69 6.40
N LEU A 476 16.15 25.84 5.73
CA LEU A 476 15.47 27.07 6.13
C LEU A 476 14.19 27.34 5.35
N ASP A 477 13.99 26.70 4.21
CA ASP A 477 12.83 26.89 3.34
C ASP A 477 12.33 25.56 2.75
N TYR A 478 11.03 25.53 2.44
CA TYR A 478 10.38 24.47 1.69
C TYR A 478 9.23 25.06 0.87
N SER A 479 9.19 24.73 -0.42
CA SER A 479 8.02 24.97 -1.27
C SER A 479 7.48 23.63 -1.78
N SER A 480 6.16 23.48 -1.85
CA SER A 480 5.57 22.27 -2.44
C SER A 480 6.04 22.07 -3.88
N PRO A 481 6.50 20.87 -4.24
CA PRO A 481 7.08 20.62 -5.56
C PRO A 481 6.02 20.56 -6.67
N GLY A 482 4.76 20.25 -6.33
CA GLY A 482 3.60 20.31 -7.22
C GLY A 482 2.49 21.25 -6.74
N ASP A 483 1.38 21.23 -7.48
CA ASP A 483 0.08 21.68 -6.98
C ASP A 483 -0.57 20.53 -6.21
N LEU A 484 -0.98 20.77 -4.96
CA LEU A 484 -1.70 19.77 -4.17
C LEU A 484 -3.20 19.93 -4.42
N VAL A 485 -3.90 18.84 -4.70
CA VAL A 485 -5.24 18.85 -5.28
C VAL A 485 -6.23 18.19 -4.34
N VAL A 486 -7.33 18.88 -4.01
CA VAL A 486 -8.46 18.32 -3.25
C VAL A 486 -9.78 18.81 -3.86
N GLY A 487 -10.71 17.89 -4.13
CA GLY A 487 -12.06 18.29 -4.55
C GLY A 487 -13.01 17.14 -4.91
N PRO A 488 -14.33 17.41 -4.96
CA PRO A 488 -15.33 16.43 -5.34
C PRO A 488 -15.22 16.03 -6.82
N PHE A 489 -15.70 14.82 -7.13
CA PHE A 489 -15.97 14.40 -8.50
C PHE A 489 -17.10 13.37 -8.55
N GLN A 490 -17.72 13.24 -9.71
CA GLN A 490 -18.76 12.24 -9.97
C GLN A 490 -18.16 10.99 -10.66
N GLY A 491 -18.69 9.81 -10.32
CA GLY A 491 -18.30 8.53 -10.89
C GLY A 491 -17.45 7.67 -9.95
N ASP A 492 -16.52 6.91 -10.53
CA ASP A 492 -15.80 5.81 -9.88
C ASP A 492 -14.26 5.94 -9.99
N TRP A 493 -13.54 4.86 -9.69
CA TRP A 493 -12.09 4.78 -9.82
C TRP A 493 -11.59 5.18 -11.22
N PHE A 494 -12.36 4.93 -12.27
CA PHE A 494 -11.99 5.26 -13.64
C PHE A 494 -12.09 6.78 -13.84
N ASN A 495 -13.11 7.44 -13.29
CA ASN A 495 -13.18 8.91 -13.29
C ASN A 495 -11.99 9.54 -12.55
N ALA A 496 -11.59 9.01 -11.39
CA ALA A 496 -10.40 9.45 -10.67
C ALA A 496 -9.11 9.28 -11.50
N ALA A 497 -8.97 8.13 -12.19
CA ALA A 497 -7.87 7.88 -13.12
C ALA A 497 -7.85 8.89 -14.29
N ARG A 498 -9.02 9.22 -14.87
CA ARG A 498 -9.16 10.22 -15.94
C ARG A 498 -8.85 11.64 -15.48
N ILE A 499 -9.10 11.98 -14.21
CA ILE A 499 -8.66 13.25 -13.62
C ILE A 499 -7.14 13.30 -13.61
N TYR A 500 -6.48 12.31 -12.98
CA TYR A 500 -5.02 12.28 -12.86
C TYR A 500 -4.31 12.24 -14.22
N ARG A 501 -4.83 11.45 -15.19
CA ARG A 501 -4.28 11.33 -16.56
C ARG A 501 -4.09 12.68 -17.26
N LYS A 502 -4.96 13.66 -17.01
CA LYS A 502 -4.86 15.00 -17.62
C LYS A 502 -3.54 15.70 -17.29
N TRP A 503 -3.12 15.63 -16.03
CA TRP A 503 -1.84 16.17 -15.58
C TRP A 503 -0.69 15.19 -15.85
N ALA A 504 -0.86 13.91 -15.54
CA ALA A 504 0.18 12.89 -15.60
C ALA A 504 0.85 12.78 -16.98
N LEU A 505 0.08 12.92 -18.07
CA LEU A 505 0.64 12.89 -19.42
C LEU A 505 1.45 14.15 -19.80
N THR A 506 1.41 15.21 -18.98
CA THR A 506 2.26 16.42 -19.12
C THR A 506 3.53 16.34 -18.27
N ALA A 507 3.63 15.37 -17.36
CA ALA A 507 4.77 15.22 -16.47
C ALA A 507 6.06 14.81 -17.23
N PRO A 508 7.27 15.09 -16.69
CA PRO A 508 8.52 14.87 -17.41
C PRO A 508 8.73 13.44 -17.92
N TRP A 509 8.27 12.43 -17.20
CA TRP A 509 8.38 11.02 -17.63
C TRP A 509 7.48 10.65 -18.82
N CYS A 510 6.44 11.44 -19.12
CA CYS A 510 5.60 11.25 -20.31
C CYS A 510 6.05 12.10 -21.52
N ARG A 511 7.06 12.97 -21.37
CA ARG A 511 7.52 13.93 -22.42
C ARG A 511 7.90 13.31 -23.77
N LYS A 512 8.24 12.02 -23.80
CA LYS A 512 8.58 11.28 -25.02
C LYS A 512 7.37 10.87 -25.86
N GLY A 513 6.16 11.03 -25.35
CA GLY A 513 4.92 10.65 -26.03
C GLY A 513 4.65 9.14 -26.05
N PRO A 514 3.58 8.72 -26.76
CA PRO A 514 3.16 7.32 -26.82
C PRO A 514 4.19 6.38 -27.47
N ILE A 515 4.34 5.16 -26.93
CA ILE A 515 5.39 4.20 -27.35
C ILE A 515 5.29 3.76 -28.81
N HIS A 516 4.10 3.76 -29.41
CA HIS A 516 3.94 3.41 -30.82
C HIS A 516 4.63 4.43 -31.75
N ALA A 517 4.60 5.71 -31.36
CA ALA A 517 5.18 6.84 -32.10
C ALA A 517 6.65 7.12 -31.74
N ARG A 518 7.18 6.54 -30.66
CA ARG A 518 8.57 6.73 -30.22
C ARG A 518 9.56 5.96 -31.08
N ASP A 519 10.55 6.65 -31.65
CA ASP A 519 11.68 6.02 -32.36
C ASP A 519 12.72 5.42 -31.40
N ASP A 520 12.81 5.93 -30.16
CA ASP A 520 13.72 5.41 -29.14
C ASP A 520 13.22 4.11 -28.46
N TYR A 521 11.97 3.70 -28.75
CA TYR A 521 11.33 2.52 -28.20
C TYR A 521 11.54 1.31 -29.13
N PRO A 522 12.06 0.17 -28.65
CA PRO A 522 12.36 -0.98 -29.52
C PRO A 522 11.11 -1.54 -30.21
N LYS A 523 11.06 -1.47 -31.54
CA LYS A 523 9.87 -1.90 -32.31
C LYS A 523 9.62 -3.41 -32.22
N TRP A 524 10.63 -4.22 -31.89
CA TRP A 524 10.46 -5.64 -31.58
C TRP A 524 9.71 -5.87 -30.27
N LEU A 525 9.88 -4.99 -29.27
CA LEU A 525 9.18 -5.02 -27.98
C LEU A 525 7.72 -4.56 -28.13
N LEU A 526 7.51 -3.50 -28.93
CA LEU A 526 6.16 -3.04 -29.30
C LEU A 526 5.34 -4.14 -30.02
N ASN A 527 6.02 -5.05 -30.73
CA ASN A 527 5.44 -6.18 -31.44
C ASN A 527 5.65 -7.53 -30.73
N LEU A 528 5.98 -7.51 -29.43
CA LEU A 528 6.14 -8.70 -28.61
C LEU A 528 4.86 -9.55 -28.61
N ALA A 529 5.00 -10.87 -28.77
CA ALA A 529 3.87 -11.77 -28.61
C ALA A 529 3.68 -12.21 -27.15
N TYR A 530 4.76 -12.68 -26.51
CA TYR A 530 4.76 -13.04 -25.09
C TYR A 530 6.16 -13.08 -24.46
N TRP A 531 6.18 -12.99 -23.13
CA TRP A 531 7.30 -13.29 -22.23
C TRP A 531 7.32 -14.77 -21.82
N SER A 532 8.45 -15.43 -21.96
CA SER A 532 8.72 -16.71 -21.29
C SER A 532 9.70 -16.51 -20.14
N ASN A 533 9.47 -17.19 -19.02
CA ASN A 533 10.45 -17.31 -17.94
C ASN A 533 11.13 -18.67 -18.07
N ASN A 534 12.47 -18.69 -18.11
CA ASN A 534 13.29 -19.91 -18.21
C ASN A 534 14.62 -19.70 -17.47
N ARG A 535 15.28 -20.78 -17.06
CA ARG A 535 16.60 -20.71 -16.40
C ARG A 535 17.67 -21.34 -17.29
N MET A 536 18.47 -20.54 -18.02
CA MET A 536 19.46 -21.07 -18.98
C MET A 536 20.74 -21.62 -18.30
N ASN A 537 20.57 -22.55 -17.36
CA ASN A 537 21.63 -23.11 -16.52
C ASN A 537 22.09 -24.53 -16.94
N ASN A 538 21.32 -25.25 -17.76
CA ASN A 538 21.66 -26.58 -18.29
C ASN A 538 20.91 -26.89 -19.61
N GLU A 539 21.32 -27.95 -20.32
CA GLU A 539 20.77 -28.31 -21.65
C GLU A 539 19.27 -28.63 -21.65
N ALA A 540 18.73 -29.25 -20.59
CA ALA A 540 17.31 -29.59 -20.53
C ALA A 540 16.41 -28.35 -20.40
N GLU A 541 16.81 -27.39 -19.56
CA GLU A 541 16.12 -26.10 -19.41
C GLU A 541 16.22 -25.26 -20.71
N ILE A 542 17.35 -25.31 -21.41
CA ILE A 542 17.51 -24.70 -22.73
C ILE A 542 16.56 -25.34 -23.76
N GLY A 543 16.34 -26.66 -23.67
CA GLY A 543 15.39 -27.38 -24.52
C GLY A 543 13.92 -26.97 -24.33
N LEU A 544 13.52 -26.50 -23.14
CA LEU A 544 12.16 -26.01 -22.89
C LEU A 544 11.82 -24.78 -23.75
N VAL A 545 12.81 -23.97 -24.09
CA VAL A 545 12.66 -22.78 -24.94
C VAL A 545 12.12 -23.15 -26.32
N ASP A 546 12.63 -24.22 -26.91
CA ASP A 546 12.19 -24.70 -28.24
C ASP A 546 10.78 -25.30 -28.16
N LEU A 547 10.46 -26.05 -27.09
CA LEU A 547 9.11 -26.56 -26.85
C LEU A 547 8.07 -25.43 -26.77
N HIS A 548 8.39 -24.32 -26.08
CA HIS A 548 7.49 -23.15 -26.01
C HIS A 548 7.28 -22.54 -27.40
N ARG A 549 8.39 -22.36 -28.16
CA ARG A 549 8.37 -21.75 -29.48
C ARG A 549 7.53 -22.58 -30.46
N GLU A 550 7.68 -23.90 -30.45
CA GLU A 550 6.89 -24.82 -31.29
C GLU A 550 5.41 -24.83 -30.90
N PHE A 551 5.09 -24.90 -29.60
CA PHE A 551 3.70 -24.98 -29.14
C PHE A 551 2.90 -23.70 -29.43
N PHE A 552 3.44 -22.54 -29.05
CA PHE A 552 2.74 -21.27 -29.25
C PHE A 552 2.86 -20.77 -30.70
N ASN A 553 4.00 -21.03 -31.37
CA ASN A 553 4.31 -20.67 -32.75
C ASN A 553 4.20 -19.17 -33.08
N LEU A 554 4.52 -18.30 -32.12
CA LEU A 554 4.40 -16.85 -32.26
C LEU A 554 5.75 -16.19 -32.61
N PRO A 555 5.77 -15.15 -33.47
CA PRO A 555 6.96 -14.33 -33.72
C PRO A 555 7.28 -13.44 -32.52
N ASN A 556 8.53 -12.96 -32.42
CA ASN A 556 9.02 -12.04 -31.37
C ASN A 556 8.67 -12.46 -29.93
N VAL A 557 9.54 -13.26 -29.33
CA VAL A 557 9.37 -13.80 -27.97
C VAL A 557 10.50 -13.30 -27.07
N ILE A 558 10.20 -12.98 -25.80
CA ILE A 558 11.25 -12.77 -24.79
C ILE A 558 11.50 -14.06 -24.01
N LEU A 559 12.77 -14.31 -23.69
CA LEU A 559 13.19 -15.22 -22.65
C LEU A 559 13.79 -14.39 -21.51
N HIS A 560 13.08 -14.29 -20.38
CA HIS A 560 13.62 -13.73 -19.14
C HIS A 560 14.45 -14.82 -18.43
N ASP A 561 15.75 -14.59 -18.32
CA ASP A 561 16.74 -15.58 -17.90
C ASP A 561 17.15 -15.40 -16.43
N TYR A 562 16.58 -16.25 -15.58
CA TYR A 562 16.92 -16.39 -14.16
C TYR A 562 18.01 -17.47 -13.91
N GLY A 563 18.70 -17.94 -14.95
CA GLY A 563 19.61 -19.09 -14.87
C GLY A 563 21.07 -18.84 -15.30
N TYR A 564 21.38 -17.70 -15.93
CA TYR A 564 22.71 -17.48 -16.51
C TYR A 564 23.87 -17.43 -15.50
N MET A 565 23.65 -17.04 -14.25
CA MET A 565 24.72 -16.79 -13.27
C MET A 565 25.24 -18.05 -12.57
N PRO A 566 26.48 -18.07 -12.04
CA PRO A 566 27.11 -19.25 -11.45
C PRO A 566 26.35 -19.90 -10.28
N GLY A 567 25.68 -19.10 -9.46
CA GLY A 567 24.93 -19.54 -8.28
C GLY A 567 23.42 -19.47 -8.45
N TYR A 568 22.72 -19.34 -7.31
CA TYR A 568 21.34 -18.87 -7.30
C TYR A 568 21.32 -17.36 -7.60
N ASP A 569 20.23 -16.87 -8.18
CA ASP A 569 20.05 -15.49 -8.63
C ASP A 569 20.24 -14.49 -7.48
N HIS A 570 19.64 -14.76 -6.32
CA HIS A 570 19.73 -13.87 -5.16
C HIS A 570 20.99 -14.13 -4.29
N HIS A 571 21.86 -15.08 -4.67
CA HIS A 571 23.16 -15.30 -4.01
C HIS A 571 24.30 -14.59 -4.73
N SER A 572 24.15 -14.35 -6.04
CA SER A 572 25.24 -13.91 -6.91
C SER A 572 25.26 -12.39 -7.12
N ASN A 573 24.45 -11.63 -6.40
CA ASN A 573 24.24 -10.20 -6.63
C ASN A 573 25.38 -9.35 -6.04
N PRO A 574 26.01 -8.44 -6.81
CA PRO A 574 25.88 -8.19 -8.26
C PRO A 574 26.90 -8.94 -9.15
N GLU A 575 27.73 -9.83 -8.58
CA GLU A 575 28.76 -10.61 -9.29
C GLU A 575 28.21 -11.79 -10.13
N TYR A 576 27.30 -11.50 -11.06
CA TYR A 576 26.63 -12.48 -11.91
C TYR A 576 27.50 -13.16 -12.98
N LEU A 577 28.79 -12.78 -13.09
CA LEU A 577 29.68 -13.16 -14.19
C LEU A 577 30.90 -13.95 -13.68
N PRO A 578 31.45 -14.89 -14.49
CA PRO A 578 31.02 -15.28 -15.85
C PRO A 578 29.73 -16.14 -15.84
N PRO A 579 29.02 -16.27 -16.97
CA PRO A 579 27.84 -17.13 -17.02
C PRO A 579 28.16 -18.60 -16.72
N ARG A 580 27.23 -19.30 -16.07
CA ARG A 580 27.34 -20.67 -15.53
C ARG A 580 27.71 -21.71 -16.56
N ILE A 581 27.15 -21.63 -17.76
CA ILE A 581 27.48 -22.55 -18.88
C ILE A 581 28.80 -22.18 -19.59
N GLY A 582 29.50 -21.16 -19.12
CA GLY A 582 30.73 -20.62 -19.71
C GLY A 582 30.46 -19.47 -20.69
N SER A 583 31.35 -18.47 -20.71
CA SER A 583 31.20 -17.24 -21.52
C SER A 583 30.97 -17.50 -23.02
N ALA A 584 31.70 -18.43 -23.62
CA ALA A 584 31.62 -18.72 -25.06
C ALA A 584 30.30 -19.42 -25.42
N ASN A 585 29.90 -20.42 -24.61
CA ASN A 585 28.66 -21.15 -24.80
C ASN A 585 27.44 -20.23 -24.62
N TYR A 586 27.47 -19.33 -23.63
CA TYR A 586 26.39 -18.37 -23.40
C TYR A 586 26.23 -17.38 -24.56
N ALA A 587 27.34 -16.79 -25.04
CA ALA A 587 27.29 -15.91 -26.22
C ALA A 587 26.77 -16.63 -27.47
N GLN A 588 27.17 -17.90 -27.69
CA GLN A 588 26.69 -18.70 -28.81
C GLN A 588 25.21 -19.09 -28.66
N LEU A 589 24.74 -19.37 -27.45
CA LEU A 589 23.34 -19.64 -27.13
C LEU A 589 22.47 -18.42 -27.40
N VAL A 590 22.83 -17.25 -26.86
CA VAL A 590 22.09 -15.98 -27.09
C VAL A 590 22.03 -15.66 -28.58
N LYS A 591 23.13 -15.85 -29.32
CA LYS A 591 23.17 -15.70 -30.78
C LYS A 591 22.21 -16.67 -31.50
N ASN A 592 22.18 -17.94 -31.09
CA ASN A 592 21.28 -18.95 -31.67
C ASN A 592 19.80 -18.63 -31.38
N LEU A 593 19.49 -18.14 -30.18
CA LEU A 593 18.14 -17.73 -29.79
C LEU A 593 17.69 -16.47 -30.54
N ARG A 594 18.55 -15.46 -30.68
CA ARG A 594 18.26 -14.26 -31.47
C ARG A 594 17.97 -14.59 -32.95
N ALA A 595 18.62 -15.61 -33.50
CA ALA A 595 18.34 -16.14 -34.85
C ALA A 595 17.01 -16.91 -34.98
N LYS A 596 16.33 -17.21 -33.87
CA LYS A 596 14.97 -17.79 -33.80
C LYS A 596 13.90 -16.75 -33.40
N ASP A 597 14.21 -15.45 -33.44
CA ASP A 597 13.40 -14.34 -32.91
C ASP A 597 13.09 -14.45 -31.40
N ILE A 598 14.01 -15.05 -30.64
CA ILE A 598 13.93 -15.15 -29.18
C ILE A 598 14.95 -14.16 -28.58
N ARG A 599 14.43 -13.11 -27.96
CA ARG A 599 15.18 -12.00 -27.37
C ARG A 599 15.46 -12.31 -25.89
N VAL A 600 16.72 -12.53 -25.54
CA VAL A 600 17.14 -12.83 -24.16
C VAL A 600 17.17 -11.55 -23.33
N VAL A 601 16.52 -11.56 -22.17
CA VAL A 601 16.51 -10.49 -21.16
C VAL A 601 17.07 -11.06 -19.86
N ASN A 602 18.10 -10.42 -19.30
CA ASN A 602 18.79 -10.93 -18.10
C ASN A 602 18.26 -10.30 -16.81
N TYR A 603 18.05 -11.14 -15.81
CA TYR A 603 17.75 -10.72 -14.44
C TYR A 603 18.98 -10.10 -13.76
N ILE A 604 18.80 -8.97 -13.08
CA ILE A 604 19.80 -8.24 -12.29
C ILE A 604 19.10 -7.64 -11.05
N ILE A 605 19.67 -7.75 -9.86
CA ILE A 605 19.21 -6.98 -8.70
C ILE A 605 19.90 -5.60 -8.71
N GLY A 606 19.10 -4.53 -8.72
CA GLY A 606 19.60 -3.15 -8.84
C GLY A 606 19.92 -2.44 -7.52
N TRP A 607 19.53 -3.00 -6.36
CA TRP A 607 19.69 -2.36 -5.03
C TRP A 607 20.58 -3.10 -4.03
N LEU A 608 20.77 -4.42 -4.17
CA LEU A 608 21.36 -5.29 -3.14
C LEU A 608 22.74 -5.82 -3.53
N TRP A 609 23.67 -5.83 -2.56
CA TRP A 609 24.99 -6.49 -2.67
C TRP A 609 25.13 -7.58 -1.60
N ASN A 610 25.31 -8.83 -2.00
CA ASN A 610 25.53 -9.93 -1.05
C ASN A 610 26.81 -9.70 -0.24
N THR A 611 26.67 -9.68 1.08
CA THR A 611 27.73 -9.38 2.05
C THR A 611 28.79 -10.48 2.16
N THR A 612 28.49 -11.70 1.69
CA THR A 612 29.44 -12.84 1.70
C THR A 612 30.41 -12.82 0.52
N LEU A 613 30.18 -11.97 -0.50
CA LEU A 613 31.01 -11.89 -1.70
C LEU A 613 32.34 -11.17 -1.43
N GLU A 614 33.41 -11.72 -1.99
CA GLU A 614 34.76 -11.13 -1.91
C GLU A 614 34.82 -9.70 -2.48
N SER A 615 33.99 -9.37 -3.48
CA SER A 615 33.91 -8.00 -4.00
C SER A 615 33.34 -7.01 -2.99
N TYR A 616 32.33 -7.40 -2.18
CA TYR A 616 31.79 -6.55 -1.10
C TYR A 616 32.89 -6.19 -0.10
N ARG A 617 33.77 -7.14 0.21
CA ARG A 617 34.92 -6.94 1.11
C ARG A 617 36.03 -6.11 0.47
N MET A 618 36.37 -6.37 -0.78
CA MET A 618 37.53 -5.76 -1.47
C MET A 618 37.25 -4.37 -2.06
N GLU A 619 36.00 -4.06 -2.39
CA GLU A 619 35.56 -2.76 -2.92
C GLU A 619 34.92 -1.86 -1.85
N ASP A 620 35.02 -2.25 -0.57
CA ASP A 620 34.48 -1.52 0.59
C ASP A 620 32.96 -1.28 0.47
N GLY A 621 32.22 -2.32 0.06
CA GLY A 621 30.78 -2.28 -0.20
C GLY A 621 29.94 -1.81 0.98
N LYS A 622 30.42 -2.01 2.22
CA LYS A 622 29.79 -1.44 3.43
C LYS A 622 29.76 0.09 3.39
N LYS A 623 30.78 0.76 2.85
CA LYS A 623 30.74 2.23 2.63
C LYS A 623 29.83 2.65 1.49
N ALA A 624 29.47 1.76 0.56
CA ALA A 624 28.46 2.03 -0.45
C ALA A 624 27.02 1.84 0.08
N GLY A 625 26.87 1.10 1.20
CA GLY A 625 25.60 0.81 1.85
C GLY A 625 24.79 2.06 2.20
N LEU A 626 23.48 2.02 1.92
CA LEU A 626 22.53 3.03 2.36
C LEU A 626 22.56 3.11 3.89
N LEU A 627 22.93 4.26 4.44
CA LEU A 627 23.03 4.44 5.89
C LEU A 627 21.72 5.02 6.43
N MET A 628 20.97 4.26 7.21
CA MET A 628 19.77 4.78 7.88
C MET A 628 20.15 5.74 9.02
N GLU A 629 19.20 6.54 9.53
CA GLU A 629 19.41 7.52 10.60
C GLU A 629 20.06 6.91 11.86
N GLN A 630 19.79 5.64 12.13
CA GLN A 630 20.33 4.87 13.25
C GLN A 630 21.79 4.42 13.06
N GLY A 631 22.45 4.80 11.96
CA GLY A 631 23.83 4.40 11.64
C GLY A 631 23.96 2.95 11.14
N ILE A 632 22.85 2.34 10.72
CA ILE A 632 22.78 0.95 10.26
C ILE A 632 22.58 0.92 8.74
N VAL A 633 23.30 0.02 8.05
CA VAL A 633 22.98 -0.36 6.66
C VAL A 633 21.94 -1.47 6.70
N PRO A 634 20.79 -1.35 6.02
CA PRO A 634 19.77 -2.38 6.06
C PRO A 634 20.27 -3.64 5.34
N GLU A 635 20.11 -4.79 5.98
CA GLU A 635 20.46 -6.10 5.43
C GLU A 635 19.21 -6.98 5.33
N THR A 636 19.09 -7.72 4.23
CA THR A 636 17.95 -8.61 3.97
C THR A 636 18.42 -9.88 3.29
N TYR A 637 17.76 -10.99 3.57
CA TYR A 637 17.93 -12.23 2.81
C TYR A 637 17.35 -12.08 1.39
N ALA A 638 16.24 -11.34 1.22
CA ALA A 638 15.57 -11.14 -0.07
C ALA A 638 15.37 -12.41 -0.93
N GLY A 639 15.21 -13.61 -0.32
CA GLY A 639 15.12 -14.90 -1.04
C GLY A 639 16.43 -15.68 -1.21
N SER A 640 17.55 -15.10 -0.76
CA SER A 640 18.85 -15.76 -0.58
C SER A 640 18.94 -16.54 0.74
N HIS A 641 19.95 -17.39 0.87
CA HIS A 641 20.42 -17.89 2.18
C HIS A 641 21.44 -16.96 2.87
N ASP A 642 22.03 -16.03 2.12
CA ASP A 642 22.98 -15.04 2.60
C ASP A 642 22.31 -13.67 2.81
N LEU A 643 22.88 -12.82 3.67
CA LEU A 643 22.45 -11.44 3.82
C LEU A 643 23.02 -10.56 2.71
N SER A 644 22.16 -9.79 2.05
CA SER A 644 22.57 -8.68 1.17
C SER A 644 22.32 -7.33 1.83
N ALA A 645 23.28 -6.42 1.68
CA ALA A 645 23.18 -5.04 2.11
C ALA A 645 22.46 -4.18 1.05
N GLY A 646 21.56 -3.31 1.49
CA GLY A 646 20.96 -2.27 0.64
C GLY A 646 21.97 -1.18 0.31
N ILE A 647 22.23 -0.95 -0.98
CA ILE A 647 23.26 -0.02 -1.47
C ILE A 647 22.63 1.31 -1.87
N CYS A 648 23.33 2.42 -1.62
CA CYS A 648 22.86 3.73 -2.05
C CYS A 648 23.11 3.93 -3.57
N PRO A 649 22.07 4.21 -4.38
CA PRO A 649 22.14 4.25 -5.84
C PRO A 649 22.91 5.46 -6.40
N ALA A 650 23.18 6.47 -5.56
CA ALA A 650 24.00 7.62 -5.93
C ALA A 650 25.51 7.31 -5.89
N THR A 651 25.93 6.24 -5.19
CA THR A 651 27.36 5.97 -4.96
C THR A 651 28.08 5.58 -6.26
N LYS A 652 29.19 6.26 -6.58
CA LYS A 652 29.95 6.04 -7.83
C LYS A 652 30.35 4.58 -8.04
N VAL A 653 30.68 3.85 -6.97
CA VAL A 653 31.01 2.41 -7.04
C VAL A 653 29.83 1.57 -7.54
N TRP A 654 28.62 1.79 -6.99
CA TRP A 654 27.42 1.09 -7.44
C TRP A 654 27.04 1.46 -8.88
N ARG A 655 27.05 2.76 -9.19
CA ARG A 655 26.75 3.28 -10.53
C ARG A 655 27.65 2.65 -11.60
N ASN A 656 28.96 2.63 -11.34
CA ASN A 656 29.96 2.02 -12.22
C ASN A 656 29.77 0.50 -12.34
N LYS A 657 29.45 -0.20 -11.24
CA LYS A 657 29.29 -1.65 -11.25
C LYS A 657 28.07 -2.08 -12.07
N MET A 658 26.92 -1.40 -11.90
CA MET A 658 25.72 -1.62 -12.70
C MET A 658 25.96 -1.33 -14.20
N VAL A 659 26.62 -0.22 -14.55
CA VAL A 659 26.98 0.09 -15.95
C VAL A 659 27.93 -0.95 -16.52
N THR A 660 28.93 -1.41 -15.77
CA THR A 660 29.93 -2.40 -16.23
C THR A 660 29.30 -3.77 -16.46
N LEU A 661 28.43 -4.22 -15.56
CA LEU A 661 27.66 -5.46 -15.71
C LEU A 661 26.77 -5.38 -16.96
N SER A 662 25.98 -4.32 -17.07
CA SER A 662 25.02 -4.10 -18.16
C SER A 662 25.71 -4.05 -19.53
N THR A 663 26.76 -3.23 -19.65
CA THR A 663 27.53 -3.10 -20.91
C THR A 663 28.25 -4.40 -21.26
N THR A 664 28.70 -5.19 -20.28
CA THR A 664 29.26 -6.52 -20.51
C THR A 664 28.18 -7.50 -21.01
N LEU A 665 26.99 -7.51 -20.42
CA LEU A 665 25.87 -8.35 -20.85
C LEU A 665 25.49 -8.07 -22.32
N VAL A 666 25.28 -6.80 -22.65
CA VAL A 666 24.91 -6.38 -24.02
C VAL A 666 26.05 -6.60 -25.01
N GLY A 667 27.25 -6.08 -24.73
CA GLY A 667 28.36 -6.07 -25.69
C GLY A 667 29.08 -7.42 -25.86
N LYS A 668 29.27 -8.19 -24.78
CA LYS A 668 30.02 -9.46 -24.84
C LYS A 668 29.12 -10.66 -25.12
N TYR A 669 27.89 -10.67 -24.59
CA TYR A 669 26.98 -11.81 -24.74
C TYR A 669 25.82 -11.56 -25.72
N GLY A 670 25.60 -10.32 -26.18
CA GLY A 670 24.63 -10.00 -27.24
C GLY A 670 23.16 -10.03 -26.80
N VAL A 671 22.92 -9.88 -25.49
CA VAL A 671 21.58 -9.97 -24.89
C VAL A 671 20.72 -8.78 -25.36
N SER A 672 19.41 -8.99 -25.41
CA SER A 672 18.45 -8.03 -25.99
C SER A 672 17.72 -7.18 -24.96
N GLY A 673 17.88 -7.45 -23.66
CA GLY A 673 17.41 -6.58 -22.61
C GLY A 673 17.97 -6.87 -21.23
N LEU A 674 17.67 -5.99 -20.29
CA LEU A 674 18.13 -6.04 -18.90
C LEU A 674 16.93 -5.75 -17.98
N TYR A 675 16.68 -6.63 -17.02
CA TYR A 675 15.65 -6.45 -15.99
C TYR A 675 16.30 -6.11 -14.65
N PHE A 676 15.85 -5.02 -14.02
CA PHE A 676 16.35 -4.56 -12.71
C PHE A 676 15.31 -4.78 -11.60
N ASP A 677 15.59 -5.77 -10.76
CA ASP A 677 14.81 -6.14 -9.56
C ASP A 677 15.18 -5.25 -8.36
N TYR A 678 14.25 -5.08 -7.42
CA TYR A 678 14.41 -4.33 -6.16
C TYR A 678 14.82 -2.84 -6.33
N PHE A 679 14.76 -2.27 -7.53
CA PHE A 679 15.42 -0.98 -7.81
C PHE A 679 14.49 0.24 -7.77
N THR A 680 13.24 0.08 -8.20
CA THR A 680 12.23 1.16 -8.32
C THR A 680 11.26 1.23 -7.14
N ASN A 681 11.14 0.13 -6.38
CA ASN A 681 10.20 -0.09 -5.28
C ASN A 681 10.82 0.09 -3.88
N HIS A 682 12.14 -0.05 -3.73
CA HIS A 682 12.86 0.29 -2.50
C HIS A 682 13.23 1.78 -2.50
N THR A 683 12.96 2.50 -1.40
CA THR A 683 13.00 3.97 -1.38
C THR A 683 13.45 4.55 -0.03
N GLU A 684 14.35 3.88 0.69
CA GLU A 684 14.77 4.33 2.03
C GLU A 684 15.66 5.57 2.04
N ASP A 685 15.67 6.29 3.17
CA ASP A 685 16.51 7.49 3.33
C ASP A 685 17.96 7.10 3.67
N CYS A 686 18.91 7.74 2.98
CA CYS A 686 20.33 7.62 3.22
C CYS A 686 20.86 8.89 3.89
N PHE A 687 21.54 8.70 5.03
CA PHE A 687 22.12 9.74 5.88
C PHE A 687 23.65 9.84 5.71
N ASN A 688 24.24 9.10 4.75
CA ASN A 688 25.68 9.11 4.52
C ASN A 688 26.12 10.37 3.75
N THR A 689 26.97 11.19 4.36
CA THR A 689 27.47 12.46 3.80
C THR A 689 28.43 12.28 2.62
N ASP A 690 29.10 11.14 2.52
CA ASP A 690 30.17 10.91 1.53
C ASP A 690 29.64 10.42 0.18
N HIS A 691 28.33 10.17 0.09
CA HIS A 691 27.69 9.56 -1.08
C HIS A 691 27.35 10.52 -2.22
N GLY A 692 27.45 11.84 -1.98
CA GLY A 692 27.25 12.86 -3.02
C GLY A 692 25.79 13.13 -3.40
N HIS A 693 24.85 12.86 -2.50
CA HIS A 693 23.43 13.23 -2.61
C HIS A 693 22.98 14.09 -1.41
N ALA A 694 21.77 14.65 -1.48
CA ALA A 694 21.14 15.33 -0.35
C ALA A 694 20.80 14.35 0.77
N ILE A 695 20.94 14.78 2.03
CA ILE A 695 20.84 13.90 3.20
C ILE A 695 19.36 13.73 3.61
N ALA A 696 18.76 12.62 3.16
CA ALA A 696 17.34 12.27 3.32
C ALA A 696 16.32 13.23 2.67
N GLY A 697 15.10 12.73 2.45
CA GLY A 697 13.93 13.51 2.02
C GLY A 697 13.96 14.06 0.58
N GLY A 698 12.86 14.68 0.15
CA GLY A 698 12.71 15.19 -1.21
C GLY A 698 12.92 14.14 -2.30
N ASP A 699 13.44 14.56 -3.46
CA ASP A 699 13.54 13.73 -4.68
C ASP A 699 14.88 13.02 -4.91
N TYR A 700 15.82 13.06 -3.95
CA TYR A 700 17.19 12.57 -4.18
C TYR A 700 17.23 11.08 -4.60
N TRP A 701 16.35 10.25 -4.03
CA TRP A 701 16.27 8.82 -4.34
C TRP A 701 15.80 8.60 -5.79
N ALA A 702 14.68 9.23 -6.16
CA ALA A 702 14.13 9.15 -7.51
C ALA A 702 15.17 9.62 -8.55
N LYS A 703 15.83 10.77 -8.31
CA LYS A 703 16.91 11.27 -9.16
C LYS A 703 18.08 10.30 -9.28
N ALA A 704 18.51 9.67 -8.20
CA ALA A 704 19.65 8.74 -8.20
C ALA A 704 19.37 7.47 -9.01
N VAL A 705 18.20 6.87 -8.82
CA VAL A 705 17.75 5.66 -9.55
C VAL A 705 17.45 5.98 -11.01
N HIS A 706 16.70 7.06 -11.29
CA HIS A 706 16.38 7.51 -12.66
C HIS A 706 17.65 7.77 -13.46
N GLY A 707 18.57 8.58 -12.91
CA GLY A 707 19.86 8.84 -13.53
C GLY A 707 20.74 7.60 -13.68
N GLN A 708 20.54 6.54 -12.88
CA GLN A 708 21.23 5.27 -13.07
C GLN A 708 20.69 4.49 -14.27
N TYR A 709 19.37 4.50 -14.49
CA TYR A 709 18.78 3.98 -15.72
C TYR A 709 19.23 4.79 -16.95
N GLU A 710 19.35 6.12 -16.84
CA GLU A 710 19.90 6.96 -17.91
C GLU A 710 21.35 6.56 -18.27
N ASP A 711 22.20 6.36 -17.25
CA ASP A 711 23.59 5.90 -17.45
C ASP A 711 23.65 4.53 -18.12
N VAL A 712 22.90 3.54 -17.62
CA VAL A 712 22.84 2.20 -18.22
C VAL A 712 22.30 2.27 -19.66
N ARG A 713 21.19 2.98 -19.90
CA ARG A 713 20.60 3.13 -21.24
C ARG A 713 21.56 3.78 -22.22
N ARG A 714 22.22 4.87 -21.82
CA ARG A 714 23.15 5.63 -22.67
C ARG A 714 24.36 4.79 -23.07
N GLU A 715 24.93 4.02 -22.16
CA GLU A 715 26.11 3.19 -22.46
C GLU A 715 25.73 1.92 -23.23
N CYS A 716 24.62 1.25 -22.88
CA CYS A 716 24.15 0.06 -23.61
C CYS A 716 23.67 0.37 -25.03
N LYS A 717 23.04 1.54 -25.29
CA LYS A 717 22.61 1.93 -26.65
C LYS A 717 23.76 2.23 -27.62
N LYS A 718 25.00 2.39 -27.12
CA LYS A 718 26.21 2.43 -27.97
C LYS A 718 26.60 1.04 -28.51
N LEU A 719 26.09 -0.03 -27.89
CA LEU A 719 26.40 -1.43 -28.20
C LEU A 719 25.27 -2.11 -28.97
N ASP A 720 24.02 -1.92 -28.55
CA ASP A 720 22.82 -2.31 -29.29
C ASP A 720 21.75 -1.18 -29.20
N PRO A 721 21.47 -0.44 -30.28
CA PRO A 721 20.45 0.62 -30.28
C PRO A 721 19.02 0.13 -29.96
N GLU A 722 18.73 -1.17 -30.19
CA GLU A 722 17.45 -1.80 -29.89
C GLU A 722 17.36 -2.38 -28.46
N ILE A 723 18.37 -2.18 -27.61
CA ILE A 723 18.36 -2.70 -26.23
C ILE A 723 17.14 -2.17 -25.46
N MET A 724 16.43 -3.07 -24.77
CA MET A 724 15.40 -2.70 -23.80
C MET A 724 15.91 -2.75 -22.37
N ILE A 725 15.33 -1.93 -21.51
CA ILE A 725 15.52 -1.98 -20.06
C ILE A 725 14.15 -2.08 -19.39
N SER A 726 14.00 -3.03 -18.48
CA SER A 726 12.83 -3.18 -17.63
C SER A 726 13.18 -3.14 -16.15
N ALA A 727 12.16 -2.93 -15.32
CA ALA A 727 12.29 -2.74 -13.88
C ALA A 727 11.19 -3.48 -13.11
N GLU A 728 11.41 -3.77 -11.84
CA GLU A 728 10.38 -4.27 -10.91
C GLU A 728 9.43 -3.15 -10.47
N ASP A 729 8.14 -3.48 -10.44
CA ASP A 729 7.01 -2.63 -10.07
C ASP A 729 6.78 -1.39 -10.95
N ALA A 730 5.52 -0.97 -10.99
CA ALA A 730 5.11 0.22 -11.71
C ALA A 730 5.59 1.50 -11.00
N ALA A 731 6.39 2.31 -11.71
CA ALA A 731 6.91 3.58 -11.23
C ALA A 731 6.76 4.63 -12.34
N GLU A 732 5.81 5.55 -12.19
CA GLU A 732 5.52 6.56 -13.24
C GLU A 732 6.75 7.40 -13.61
N TRP A 733 7.53 7.80 -12.61
CA TRP A 733 8.72 8.63 -12.74
C TRP A 733 9.85 7.98 -13.55
N CYS A 734 9.77 6.68 -13.88
CA CYS A 734 10.70 5.97 -14.74
C CYS A 734 10.24 5.77 -16.19
N ILE A 735 9.02 6.17 -16.59
CA ILE A 735 8.42 5.85 -17.91
C ILE A 735 9.27 6.30 -19.12
N ASP A 736 10.13 7.32 -18.97
CA ASP A 736 11.02 7.74 -20.06
C ASP A 736 12.37 7.00 -20.10
N VAL A 737 12.75 6.29 -19.04
CA VAL A 737 14.05 5.59 -18.90
C VAL A 737 13.95 4.06 -18.82
N VAL A 738 12.77 3.49 -18.57
CA VAL A 738 12.46 2.06 -18.74
C VAL A 738 11.45 1.86 -19.87
N ASP A 739 11.52 0.74 -20.59
CA ASP A 739 10.63 0.46 -21.74
C ASP A 739 9.37 -0.34 -21.32
N THR A 740 9.44 -1.06 -20.19
CA THR A 740 8.32 -1.86 -19.64
C THR A 740 8.64 -2.23 -18.18
N VAL A 741 7.62 -2.46 -17.35
CA VAL A 741 7.77 -2.75 -15.91
C VAL A 741 7.09 -4.07 -15.54
N HIS A 742 7.67 -4.81 -14.60
CA HIS A 742 7.08 -6.03 -14.06
C HIS A 742 6.01 -5.69 -13.02
N SER A 743 4.93 -6.48 -12.93
CA SER A 743 4.05 -6.49 -11.78
C SER A 743 3.56 -7.90 -11.47
N GLY A 744 3.74 -8.33 -10.22
CA GLY A 744 3.33 -9.65 -9.74
C GLY A 744 1.84 -9.78 -9.35
N SER A 745 1.02 -8.74 -9.52
CA SER A 745 -0.36 -8.68 -8.99
C SER A 745 -1.44 -8.70 -10.06
N VAL A 746 -2.25 -9.75 -10.10
CA VAL A 746 -3.37 -9.92 -11.06
C VAL A 746 -4.75 -9.62 -10.44
N ALA A 747 -4.83 -9.46 -9.12
CA ALA A 747 -6.09 -9.46 -8.37
C ALA A 747 -6.91 -8.15 -8.45
N SER A 748 -6.42 -7.09 -9.10
CA SER A 748 -7.07 -5.78 -9.05
C SER A 748 -8.29 -5.65 -9.97
N ASP A 749 -9.43 -5.31 -9.37
CA ASP A 749 -10.65 -4.79 -10.05
C ASP A 749 -10.56 -3.33 -10.48
N THR A 750 -9.46 -2.65 -10.13
CA THR A 750 -9.21 -1.24 -10.47
C THR A 750 -7.83 -1.08 -11.13
N PRO A 751 -7.68 -1.42 -12.43
CA PRO A 751 -6.45 -1.26 -13.20
C PRO A 751 -6.12 0.22 -13.51
N VAL A 752 -6.02 1.04 -12.45
CA VAL A 752 -5.84 2.50 -12.49
C VAL A 752 -4.59 2.87 -13.29
N TYR A 753 -3.48 2.17 -13.09
CA TYR A 753 -2.22 2.50 -13.79
C TYR A 753 -2.35 2.35 -15.31
N PHE A 754 -3.13 1.37 -15.79
CA PHE A 754 -3.43 1.23 -17.21
C PHE A 754 -4.37 2.34 -17.71
N ALA A 755 -5.39 2.70 -16.92
CA ALA A 755 -6.27 3.82 -17.25
C ALA A 755 -5.52 5.17 -17.32
N VAL A 756 -4.43 5.35 -16.58
CA VAL A 756 -3.56 6.54 -16.60
C VAL A 756 -2.49 6.47 -17.69
N TYR A 757 -1.74 5.37 -17.80
CA TYR A 757 -0.47 5.31 -18.57
C TYR A 757 -0.41 4.29 -19.71
N HIS A 758 -1.43 3.46 -19.95
CA HIS A 758 -1.40 2.56 -21.11
C HIS A 758 -1.29 3.39 -22.41
N GLY A 759 -0.40 2.93 -23.30
CA GLY A 759 0.04 3.65 -24.50
C GLY A 759 1.31 4.50 -24.31
N TYR A 760 1.71 4.81 -23.07
CA TYR A 760 2.98 5.50 -22.74
C TYR A 760 4.01 4.56 -22.11
N THR A 761 3.57 3.46 -21.52
CA THR A 761 4.40 2.36 -21.02
C THR A 761 3.67 1.03 -21.21
N GLN A 762 4.38 -0.08 -21.02
CA GLN A 762 3.80 -1.42 -20.94
C GLN A 762 4.10 -2.05 -19.57
N VAL A 763 3.29 -3.02 -19.18
CA VAL A 763 3.50 -3.82 -17.96
C VAL A 763 3.47 -5.30 -18.32
N PHE A 764 4.43 -6.05 -17.84
CA PHE A 764 4.54 -7.50 -17.97
C PHE A 764 4.52 -8.17 -16.59
N GLY A 765 4.55 -9.49 -16.54
CA GLY A 765 4.44 -10.26 -15.29
C GLY A 765 3.20 -11.12 -15.21
N GLY A 766 2.66 -11.22 -14.01
CA GLY A 766 1.57 -12.11 -13.61
C GLY A 766 1.92 -12.82 -12.30
N VAL A 767 0.94 -13.48 -11.66
CA VAL A 767 1.26 -14.25 -10.45
C VAL A 767 1.95 -15.56 -10.84
N GLN A 768 3.18 -15.73 -10.35
CA GLN A 768 3.98 -16.92 -10.58
C GLN A 768 3.24 -18.18 -10.13
N ASN A 769 3.27 -19.22 -10.98
CA ASN A 769 2.65 -20.53 -10.79
C ASN A 769 1.12 -20.60 -10.97
N CYS A 770 0.48 -19.60 -11.58
CA CYS A 770 -0.99 -19.57 -11.73
C CYS A 770 -1.49 -19.98 -13.12
N SER A 771 -2.23 -21.09 -13.20
CA SER A 771 -2.66 -21.72 -14.47
C SER A 771 -4.15 -21.59 -14.78
N THR A 772 -4.88 -20.66 -14.16
CA THR A 772 -6.33 -20.55 -14.32
C THR A 772 -6.76 -19.64 -15.48
N PRO A 773 -7.93 -19.90 -16.11
CA PRO A 773 -8.53 -18.98 -17.09
C PRO A 773 -8.71 -17.57 -16.54
N GLN A 774 -9.14 -17.46 -15.29
CA GLN A 774 -9.32 -16.18 -14.58
C GLN A 774 -8.02 -15.37 -14.58
N THR A 775 -6.90 -15.96 -14.14
CA THR A 775 -5.62 -15.27 -14.04
C THR A 775 -5.07 -14.89 -15.42
N LEU A 776 -4.93 -15.88 -16.32
CA LEU A 776 -4.32 -15.67 -17.63
C LEU A 776 -5.17 -14.75 -18.53
N GLY A 777 -6.49 -14.91 -18.47
CA GLY A 777 -7.44 -14.13 -19.24
C GLY A 777 -7.59 -12.70 -18.73
N ARG A 778 -7.71 -12.49 -17.41
CA ARG A 778 -7.77 -11.13 -16.82
C ARG A 778 -6.53 -10.32 -17.15
N TRP A 779 -5.35 -10.94 -17.04
CA TRP A 779 -4.07 -10.31 -17.36
C TRP A 779 -4.01 -9.83 -18.82
N TRP A 780 -4.42 -10.69 -19.76
CA TRP A 780 -4.55 -10.34 -21.17
C TRP A 780 -5.57 -9.20 -21.38
N LEU A 781 -6.72 -9.26 -20.70
CA LEU A 781 -7.83 -8.33 -20.83
C LEU A 781 -7.53 -6.91 -20.32
N THR A 782 -6.57 -6.76 -19.39
CA THR A 782 -6.12 -5.47 -18.85
C THR A 782 -5.05 -4.76 -19.69
N GLY A 783 -4.66 -5.29 -20.85
CA GLY A 783 -3.65 -4.65 -21.70
C GLY A 783 -2.21 -4.84 -21.21
N THR A 784 -1.90 -6.02 -20.66
CA THR A 784 -0.52 -6.37 -20.28
C THR A 784 0.25 -6.91 -21.47
N GLN A 785 1.58 -6.83 -21.40
CA GLN A 785 2.44 -7.74 -22.15
C GLN A 785 2.27 -9.15 -21.56
N ASN A 786 1.69 -10.03 -22.36
CA ASN A 786 1.40 -11.41 -21.95
C ASN A 786 2.67 -12.16 -21.56
N GLY A 787 2.65 -12.95 -20.47
CA GLY A 787 3.64 -14.00 -20.27
C GLY A 787 4.13 -14.17 -18.83
N GLU A 788 5.44 -14.37 -18.69
CA GLU A 788 6.21 -14.43 -17.44
C GLU A 788 5.58 -15.25 -16.31
N ASN A 789 5.27 -16.50 -16.64
CA ASN A 789 4.80 -17.45 -15.65
C ASN A 789 5.55 -18.76 -15.82
N ASN A 790 6.06 -19.31 -14.72
CA ASN A 790 6.87 -20.54 -14.69
C ASN A 790 6.10 -21.79 -15.17
N ILE A 791 4.81 -21.64 -15.53
CA ILE A 791 3.98 -22.68 -16.11
C ILE A 791 4.02 -22.79 -17.64
N MET A 792 4.66 -21.87 -18.37
CA MET A 792 4.72 -21.96 -19.83
C MET A 792 5.27 -23.31 -20.35
N PRO A 793 6.26 -23.98 -19.69
CA PRO A 793 6.67 -25.34 -20.07
C PRO A 793 5.55 -26.38 -19.95
N TRP A 794 4.75 -26.27 -18.91
CA TRP A 794 3.64 -27.18 -18.60
C TRP A 794 2.42 -26.92 -19.50
N LEU A 795 2.19 -25.68 -19.93
CA LEU A 795 1.21 -25.34 -20.97
C LEU A 795 1.66 -25.90 -22.33
N GLY A 796 2.94 -25.74 -22.70
CA GLY A 796 3.49 -26.20 -23.97
C GLY A 796 3.59 -27.73 -24.10
N SER A 797 3.87 -28.43 -23.01
CA SER A 797 3.89 -29.90 -22.94
C SER A 797 2.49 -30.54 -22.82
N GLY A 798 1.42 -29.75 -22.71
CA GLY A 798 0.05 -30.25 -22.55
C GLY A 798 -0.30 -30.77 -21.14
N HIS A 799 0.56 -30.54 -20.14
CA HIS A 799 0.33 -30.96 -18.74
C HIS A 799 -0.99 -30.41 -18.16
N PHE A 800 -1.40 -29.21 -18.59
CA PHE A 800 -2.67 -28.58 -18.18
C PHE A 800 -3.82 -28.76 -19.21
N GLY A 801 -3.70 -29.71 -20.14
CA GLY A 801 -4.73 -30.00 -21.15
C GLY A 801 -5.15 -28.77 -21.95
N ASP A 802 -6.46 -28.52 -22.03
CA ASP A 802 -7.08 -27.44 -22.82
C ASP A 802 -6.64 -26.02 -22.43
N MET A 803 -5.98 -25.82 -21.27
CA MET A 803 -5.45 -24.51 -20.87
C MET A 803 -4.38 -23.97 -21.83
N GLY A 804 -3.52 -24.85 -22.37
CA GLY A 804 -2.51 -24.46 -23.35
C GLY A 804 -3.14 -23.90 -24.63
N PRO A 805 -4.05 -24.65 -25.28
CA PRO A 805 -4.85 -24.18 -26.41
C PRO A 805 -5.65 -22.89 -26.13
N TYR A 806 -6.28 -22.77 -24.96
CA TYR A 806 -6.98 -21.54 -24.54
C TYR A 806 -6.03 -20.33 -24.53
N TYR A 807 -4.90 -20.44 -23.83
CA TYR A 807 -3.96 -19.32 -23.72
C TYR A 807 -3.32 -18.99 -25.07
N ARG A 808 -2.98 -20.01 -25.88
CA ARG A 808 -2.51 -19.84 -27.26
C ARG A 808 -3.51 -19.03 -28.10
N LYS A 809 -4.82 -19.27 -27.96
CA LYS A 809 -5.86 -18.48 -28.66
C LYS A 809 -5.84 -17.01 -28.26
N LEU A 810 -5.64 -16.69 -26.98
CA LEU A 810 -5.49 -15.30 -26.51
C LEU A 810 -4.26 -14.63 -27.12
N LEU A 811 -3.11 -15.30 -27.08
CA LEU A 811 -1.86 -14.76 -27.63
C LEU A 811 -1.93 -14.53 -29.14
N TRP A 812 -2.56 -15.43 -29.91
CA TRP A 812 -2.75 -15.24 -31.35
C TRP A 812 -3.73 -14.11 -31.66
N CYS A 813 -4.82 -13.96 -30.90
CA CYS A 813 -5.69 -12.78 -31.01
C CYS A 813 -4.90 -11.49 -30.74
N HIS A 814 -4.06 -11.46 -29.70
CA HIS A 814 -3.18 -10.32 -29.46
C HIS A 814 -2.27 -10.03 -30.65
N ALA A 815 -1.57 -11.05 -31.16
CA ALA A 815 -0.59 -10.89 -32.23
C ALA A 815 -1.19 -10.51 -33.60
N GLN A 816 -2.42 -10.92 -33.90
CA GLN A 816 -3.09 -10.66 -35.18
C GLN A 816 -4.02 -9.44 -35.17
N PHE A 817 -4.59 -9.10 -34.00
CA PHE A 817 -5.75 -8.20 -33.93
C PHE A 817 -5.70 -7.24 -32.73
N ALA A 818 -5.45 -7.74 -31.52
CA ALA A 818 -5.64 -6.93 -30.31
C ALA A 818 -4.46 -5.98 -29.98
N ARG A 819 -3.26 -6.17 -30.56
CA ARG A 819 -2.05 -5.37 -30.28
C ARG A 819 -2.25 -3.84 -30.34
N PRO A 820 -2.95 -3.25 -31.33
CA PRO A 820 -3.18 -1.79 -31.38
C PRO A 820 -4.00 -1.25 -30.21
N TYR A 821 -4.71 -2.13 -29.51
CA TYR A 821 -5.60 -1.83 -28.40
C TYR A 821 -4.94 -2.18 -27.06
N LEU A 822 -4.64 -3.48 -26.86
CA LEU A 822 -4.10 -4.09 -25.64
C LEU A 822 -2.58 -4.02 -25.52
N GLY A 823 -1.86 -3.52 -26.54
CA GLY A 823 -0.41 -3.35 -26.49
C GLY A 823 0.00 -1.89 -26.29
N TYR A 824 -0.64 -0.97 -27.01
CA TYR A 824 -0.27 0.47 -27.00
C TYR A 824 -1.43 1.44 -27.24
N GLY A 825 -2.68 0.97 -27.15
CA GLY A 825 -3.87 1.82 -27.23
C GLY A 825 -4.12 2.62 -25.95
N GLU A 826 -5.29 3.23 -25.85
CA GLU A 826 -5.79 3.91 -24.65
C GLU A 826 -6.95 3.12 -24.04
N MET A 827 -6.88 2.82 -22.75
CA MET A 827 -7.97 2.18 -22.02
C MET A 827 -9.19 3.12 -21.97
N LEU A 828 -10.35 2.58 -22.35
CA LEU A 828 -11.65 3.21 -22.20
C LEU A 828 -12.37 2.64 -20.97
N ARG A 829 -13.50 3.22 -20.57
CA ARG A 829 -14.31 2.69 -19.48
C ARG A 829 -14.68 1.22 -19.78
N PRO A 830 -14.42 0.26 -18.86
CA PRO A 830 -14.84 -1.12 -19.05
C PRO A 830 -16.34 -1.21 -19.35
N PRO A 831 -16.78 -2.06 -20.30
CA PRO A 831 -18.19 -2.21 -20.61
C PRO A 831 -18.96 -2.72 -19.39
N LYS A 832 -20.13 -2.15 -19.11
CA LYS A 832 -21.05 -2.69 -18.10
C LYS A 832 -21.58 -4.03 -18.60
N ILE A 833 -21.39 -5.10 -17.84
CA ILE A 833 -21.83 -6.46 -18.21
C ILE A 833 -22.95 -6.91 -17.27
N GLU A 834 -24.01 -7.46 -17.83
CA GLU A 834 -25.23 -7.88 -17.14
C GLU A 834 -25.69 -9.26 -17.65
N GLY A 835 -26.19 -10.11 -16.76
CA GLY A 835 -26.68 -11.45 -17.10
C GLY A 835 -26.71 -12.37 -15.88
N ASP A 836 -27.19 -13.60 -16.08
CA ASP A 836 -27.07 -14.67 -15.09
C ASP A 836 -25.64 -15.24 -15.15
N LEU A 837 -24.71 -14.51 -14.54
CA LEU A 837 -23.28 -14.79 -14.56
C LEU A 837 -22.82 -15.19 -13.15
N PRO A 838 -22.53 -16.48 -12.90
CA PRO A 838 -22.09 -16.90 -11.58
C PRO A 838 -20.75 -16.26 -11.25
N ILE A 839 -20.57 -15.88 -9.98
CA ILE A 839 -19.25 -15.56 -9.44
C ILE A 839 -18.48 -16.88 -9.31
N LEU A 840 -17.44 -17.04 -10.11
CA LEU A 840 -16.53 -18.17 -9.99
C LEU A 840 -15.68 -17.96 -8.74
N PRO A 841 -15.51 -19.00 -7.89
CA PRO A 841 -14.57 -18.92 -6.79
C PRO A 841 -13.17 -18.69 -7.38
N GLY A 842 -12.40 -17.82 -6.75
CA GLY A 842 -10.98 -17.75 -7.04
C GLY A 842 -10.33 -19.10 -6.77
N SER A 843 -9.27 -19.42 -7.51
CA SER A 843 -8.42 -20.57 -7.18
C SER A 843 -7.15 -20.07 -6.49
N PRO A 844 -6.68 -20.70 -5.40
CA PRO A 844 -5.39 -20.38 -4.80
C PRO A 844 -4.28 -20.45 -5.85
N CYS A 845 -3.48 -19.40 -5.91
CA CYS A 845 -2.65 -19.09 -7.06
C CYS A 845 -1.28 -18.62 -6.54
N GLY A 846 -0.38 -19.59 -6.37
CA GLY A 846 1.00 -19.35 -5.98
C GLY A 846 1.21 -18.77 -4.57
N GLN A 847 2.41 -18.24 -4.37
CA GLN A 847 3.00 -17.91 -3.08
C GLN A 847 2.54 -16.57 -2.47
N TYR A 848 1.79 -15.76 -3.23
CA TYR A 848 1.56 -14.34 -2.89
C TYR A 848 0.11 -13.83 -2.98
N GLN A 849 -0.85 -14.57 -3.57
CA GLN A 849 -2.24 -14.09 -3.67
C GLN A 849 -3.28 -15.17 -3.32
N ALA A 850 -4.28 -14.74 -2.54
CA ALA A 850 -5.47 -15.53 -2.29
C ALA A 850 -6.32 -15.62 -3.58
N ALA A 851 -7.15 -16.65 -3.62
CA ALA A 851 -8.25 -16.80 -4.56
C ALA A 851 -9.13 -15.53 -4.63
N PHE A 852 -9.00 -14.71 -5.68
CA PHE A 852 -9.94 -13.60 -5.93
C PHE A 852 -11.14 -14.10 -6.77
N PRO A 853 -12.38 -13.84 -6.33
CA PRO A 853 -13.58 -14.20 -7.10
C PRO A 853 -13.74 -13.31 -8.34
N VAL A 854 -14.33 -13.84 -9.41
CA VAL A 854 -14.68 -13.05 -10.62
C VAL A 854 -16.02 -13.49 -11.19
N PRO A 855 -16.79 -12.59 -11.84
CA PRO A 855 -17.90 -13.00 -12.70
C PRO A 855 -17.42 -13.94 -13.80
N ALA A 856 -18.27 -14.91 -14.21
CA ALA A 856 -17.95 -15.86 -15.27
C ALA A 856 -17.59 -15.20 -16.60
N VAL A 857 -18.13 -14.01 -16.90
CA VAL A 857 -17.77 -13.22 -18.09
C VAL A 857 -17.29 -11.82 -17.67
N ALA A 858 -16.15 -11.40 -18.21
CA ALA A 858 -15.58 -10.07 -18.04
C ALA A 858 -15.25 -9.43 -19.39
N GLY A 859 -15.06 -8.11 -19.44
CA GLY A 859 -14.69 -7.41 -20.66
C GLY A 859 -13.97 -6.09 -20.44
N SER A 860 -13.33 -5.59 -21.49
CA SER A 860 -12.60 -4.31 -21.51
C SER A 860 -12.75 -3.60 -22.86
N ALA A 861 -12.54 -2.29 -22.86
CA ALA A 861 -12.73 -1.41 -24.01
C ALA A 861 -11.50 -0.51 -24.21
N TRP A 862 -11.11 -0.28 -25.47
CA TRP A 862 -9.83 0.33 -25.81
C TRP A 862 -9.90 1.12 -27.11
N ARG A 863 -9.16 2.22 -27.21
CA ARG A 863 -8.99 3.00 -28.45
C ARG A 863 -7.59 2.78 -29.02
N ALA A 864 -7.50 2.37 -30.29
CA ALA A 864 -6.22 2.30 -31.00
C ALA A 864 -5.81 3.70 -31.54
N PRO A 865 -4.52 3.91 -31.88
CA PRO A 865 -4.05 5.18 -32.44
C PRO A 865 -4.71 5.61 -33.77
N ASP A 866 -5.28 4.67 -34.51
CA ASP A 866 -6.06 4.94 -35.73
C ASP A 866 -7.50 5.44 -35.46
N GLY A 867 -7.88 5.56 -34.19
CA GLY A 867 -9.21 6.00 -33.76
C GLY A 867 -10.25 4.89 -33.68
N THR A 868 -9.93 3.65 -34.07
CA THR A 868 -10.84 2.51 -33.93
C THR A 868 -10.97 2.07 -32.48
N VAL A 869 -12.11 1.44 -32.14
CA VAL A 869 -12.38 0.95 -30.78
C VAL A 869 -12.41 -0.57 -30.74
N GLY A 870 -11.61 -1.15 -29.86
CA GLY A 870 -11.58 -2.58 -29.55
C GLY A 870 -12.44 -2.89 -28.32
N LEU A 871 -13.33 -3.88 -28.44
CA LEU A 871 -14.10 -4.43 -27.32
C LEU A 871 -13.79 -5.90 -27.16
N PHE A 872 -13.35 -6.30 -25.98
CA PHE A 872 -12.92 -7.66 -25.68
C PHE A 872 -13.74 -8.25 -24.55
N PHE A 873 -14.16 -9.51 -24.69
CA PHE A 873 -14.89 -10.25 -23.67
C PHE A 873 -14.32 -11.66 -23.53
N LEU A 874 -14.16 -12.11 -22.29
CA LEU A 874 -13.69 -13.46 -21.96
C LEU A 874 -14.72 -14.16 -21.08
N ASN A 875 -14.87 -15.46 -21.32
CA ASN A 875 -15.58 -16.36 -20.42
C ASN A 875 -14.55 -17.23 -19.69
N TYR A 876 -14.59 -17.26 -18.36
CA TYR A 876 -13.70 -18.05 -17.51
C TYR A 876 -14.31 -19.40 -17.09
N ASP A 877 -15.62 -19.59 -17.30
CA ASP A 877 -16.36 -20.80 -16.94
C ASP A 877 -16.32 -21.85 -18.07
N LYS A 878 -16.54 -23.12 -17.69
CA LYS A 878 -16.67 -24.28 -18.60
C LYS A 878 -18.07 -24.41 -19.21
N LYS A 879 -18.88 -23.35 -19.14
CA LYS A 879 -20.26 -23.30 -19.65
C LYS A 879 -20.40 -22.13 -20.61
N THR A 880 -21.22 -22.29 -21.64
CA THR A 880 -21.64 -21.17 -22.49
C THR A 880 -22.54 -20.23 -21.70
N HIS A 881 -22.21 -18.94 -21.71
CA HIS A 881 -22.97 -17.88 -21.03
C HIS A 881 -23.61 -16.93 -22.02
N LYS A 882 -24.77 -16.38 -21.67
CA LYS A 882 -25.45 -15.32 -22.43
C LYS A 882 -25.47 -14.06 -21.57
N PHE A 883 -24.95 -12.97 -22.11
CA PHE A 883 -24.79 -11.71 -21.39
C PHE A 883 -25.20 -10.53 -22.28
N THR A 884 -25.62 -9.44 -21.65
CA THR A 884 -25.77 -8.13 -22.25
C THR A 884 -24.61 -7.26 -21.82
N TRP A 885 -24.05 -6.49 -22.74
CA TRP A 885 -23.06 -5.48 -22.42
C TRP A 885 -23.53 -4.10 -22.88
N THR A 886 -23.14 -3.06 -22.14
CA THR A 886 -23.37 -1.66 -22.49
C THR A 886 -22.07 -0.86 -22.41
N HIS A 887 -21.78 -0.04 -23.42
CA HIS A 887 -20.63 0.85 -23.46
C HIS A 887 -20.98 2.15 -24.20
N ASP A 888 -20.59 3.29 -23.64
CA ASP A 888 -20.78 4.61 -24.26
C ASP A 888 -19.52 5.03 -25.01
N LEU A 889 -19.59 5.01 -26.35
CA LEU A 889 -18.48 5.45 -27.20
C LEU A 889 -18.31 6.97 -27.22
N ASN A 890 -19.32 7.73 -26.77
CA ASN A 890 -19.28 9.18 -26.75
C ASN A 890 -18.49 9.71 -25.53
N GLU A 891 -18.47 8.98 -24.40
CA GLU A 891 -17.83 9.40 -23.13
C GLU A 891 -16.37 9.86 -23.31
N ILE A 892 -15.59 9.13 -24.14
CA ILE A 892 -14.14 9.36 -24.30
C ILE A 892 -13.74 9.51 -25.78
N VAL A 893 -14.39 8.78 -26.68
CA VAL A 893 -14.00 8.73 -28.10
C VAL A 893 -14.82 9.73 -28.95
N GLY A 894 -15.90 10.29 -28.41
CA GLY A 894 -16.74 11.28 -29.11
C GLY A 894 -17.51 10.71 -30.30
N ILE A 895 -17.77 9.40 -30.32
CA ILE A 895 -18.52 8.75 -31.41
C ILE A 895 -20.01 8.79 -31.04
N GLY A 896 -20.72 9.79 -31.55
CA GLY A 896 -22.17 9.97 -31.37
C GLY A 896 -23.05 8.99 -32.18
N PRO A 897 -24.37 8.96 -31.93
CA PRO A 897 -25.33 8.09 -32.61
C PRO A 897 -25.58 8.44 -34.08
N ASP A 898 -25.13 9.63 -34.52
CA ASP A 898 -25.09 10.08 -35.91
C ASP A 898 -24.01 9.35 -36.73
N ARG A 899 -22.97 8.81 -36.08
CA ARG A 899 -21.88 8.08 -36.72
C ARG A 899 -22.27 6.62 -36.94
N LYS A 900 -21.93 6.08 -38.11
CA LYS A 900 -22.03 4.64 -38.40
C LYS A 900 -20.71 3.93 -38.14
N LEU A 901 -20.80 2.70 -37.66
CA LEU A 901 -19.67 1.85 -37.30
C LEU A 901 -19.72 0.56 -38.14
N LYS A 902 -18.66 0.28 -38.88
CA LYS A 902 -18.37 -1.05 -39.39
C LYS A 902 -17.89 -1.90 -38.22
N VAL A 903 -18.51 -3.05 -38.04
CA VAL A 903 -18.26 -3.93 -36.90
C VAL A 903 -17.64 -5.23 -37.39
N SER A 904 -16.46 -5.54 -36.89
CA SER A 904 -15.74 -6.76 -37.19
C SER A 904 -15.51 -7.59 -35.94
N LEU A 905 -15.45 -8.91 -36.11
CA LEU A 905 -15.09 -9.92 -35.11
C LEU A 905 -13.80 -10.61 -35.55
N TRP A 906 -12.85 -10.79 -34.65
CA TRP A 906 -11.69 -11.66 -34.89
C TRP A 906 -12.08 -13.14 -34.79
N THR A 907 -11.64 -13.94 -35.76
CA THR A 907 -11.59 -15.41 -35.70
C THR A 907 -10.16 -15.88 -36.01
N PRO A 908 -9.77 -17.14 -35.74
CA PRO A 908 -8.45 -17.66 -36.10
C PRO A 908 -8.11 -17.56 -37.60
N GLU A 909 -9.13 -17.46 -38.46
CA GLU A 909 -9.02 -17.29 -39.90
C GLU A 909 -8.88 -15.81 -40.34
N GLY A 910 -9.12 -14.85 -39.45
CA GLY A 910 -8.95 -13.41 -39.70
C GLY A 910 -10.07 -12.51 -39.16
N GLU A 911 -10.08 -11.26 -39.62
CA GLU A 911 -11.13 -10.28 -39.30
C GLU A 911 -12.38 -10.53 -40.17
N LYS A 912 -13.53 -10.78 -39.55
CA LYS A 912 -14.83 -10.99 -40.21
C LYS A 912 -15.80 -9.87 -39.87
N ILE A 913 -16.31 -9.17 -40.89
CA ILE A 913 -17.38 -8.17 -40.71
C ILE A 913 -18.67 -8.90 -40.25
N ILE A 914 -19.27 -8.41 -39.15
CA ILE A 914 -20.52 -8.95 -38.57
C ILE A 914 -21.71 -8.01 -38.70
N GLY A 915 -21.50 -6.75 -39.14
CA GLY A 915 -22.58 -5.82 -39.48
C GLY A 915 -22.17 -4.35 -39.35
N GLU A 916 -23.19 -3.48 -39.40
CA GLU A 916 -23.06 -2.05 -39.10
C GLU A 916 -23.90 -1.69 -37.87
N TRP A 917 -23.33 -0.91 -36.94
CA TRP A 917 -24.05 -0.34 -35.78
C TRP A 917 -24.02 1.19 -35.82
N ALA A 918 -24.98 1.86 -35.17
CA ALA A 918 -24.87 3.28 -34.86
C ALA A 918 -23.93 3.49 -33.67
N GLY A 919 -23.30 4.66 -33.56
CA GLY A 919 -22.49 5.05 -32.40
C GLY A 919 -23.32 5.45 -31.17
N GLY A 920 -22.69 6.19 -30.26
CA GLY A 920 -23.25 6.55 -28.95
C GLY A 920 -23.22 5.38 -27.97
N VAL A 921 -24.31 5.20 -27.22
CA VAL A 921 -24.47 4.11 -26.24
C VAL A 921 -24.82 2.81 -26.96
N LEU A 922 -23.86 1.89 -27.03
CA LEU A 922 -24.07 0.55 -27.55
C LEU A 922 -24.56 -0.38 -26.43
N THR A 923 -25.74 -0.97 -26.60
CA THR A 923 -26.21 -2.12 -25.80
C THR A 923 -26.43 -3.32 -26.71
N LYS A 924 -25.79 -4.45 -26.41
CA LYS A 924 -25.89 -5.69 -27.21
C LYS A 924 -25.94 -6.92 -26.31
N THR A 925 -26.74 -7.91 -26.69
CA THR A 925 -26.76 -9.23 -26.05
C THR A 925 -26.02 -10.23 -26.93
N MET A 926 -25.10 -10.99 -26.33
CA MET A 926 -24.25 -11.98 -27.00
C MET A 926 -24.22 -13.29 -26.21
N SER A 927 -23.88 -14.38 -26.89
CA SER A 927 -23.52 -15.65 -26.26
C SER A 927 -22.02 -15.87 -26.42
N ILE A 928 -21.35 -16.32 -25.36
CA ILE A 928 -19.92 -16.63 -25.34
C ILE A 928 -19.74 -18.07 -24.86
N GLU A 929 -19.05 -18.88 -25.65
CA GLU A 929 -18.82 -20.31 -25.38
C GLU A 929 -17.96 -20.53 -24.13
N SER A 930 -17.94 -21.75 -23.62
CA SER A 930 -17.00 -22.22 -22.59
C SER A 930 -15.57 -21.79 -22.93
N TRP A 931 -14.89 -21.11 -22.00
CA TRP A 931 -13.53 -20.55 -22.22
C TRP A 931 -13.41 -19.71 -23.52
N GLY A 932 -14.51 -19.06 -23.89
CA GLY A 932 -14.64 -18.24 -25.08
C GLY A 932 -13.90 -16.91 -25.00
N LEU A 933 -13.64 -16.37 -26.18
CA LEU A 933 -13.12 -15.02 -26.42
C LEU A 933 -13.99 -14.40 -27.52
N ILE A 934 -14.46 -13.18 -27.28
CA ILE A 934 -15.05 -12.31 -28.30
C ILE A 934 -14.15 -11.08 -28.38
N ALA A 935 -13.67 -10.76 -29.58
CA ALA A 935 -12.81 -9.62 -29.84
C ALA A 935 -13.39 -8.83 -31.02
N LEU A 936 -13.95 -7.67 -30.73
CA LEU A 936 -14.64 -6.81 -31.70
C LEU A 936 -13.80 -5.58 -32.03
N LYS A 937 -13.89 -5.13 -33.27
CA LYS A 937 -13.38 -3.84 -33.76
C LYS A 937 -14.55 -3.01 -34.26
N LEU A 938 -14.59 -1.76 -33.84
CA LEU A 938 -15.54 -0.73 -34.25
C LEU A 938 -14.76 0.34 -35.01
N GLU A 939 -15.08 0.51 -36.29
CA GLU A 939 -14.42 1.44 -37.20
C GLU A 939 -15.47 2.40 -37.77
N VAL A 940 -15.26 3.71 -37.63
CA VAL A 940 -16.20 4.71 -38.12
C VAL A 940 -16.20 4.72 -39.66
N ILE A 941 -17.38 4.56 -40.25
CA ILE A 941 -17.56 4.61 -41.70
C ILE A 941 -17.52 6.09 -42.13
N PRO A 942 -16.83 6.43 -43.26
CA PRO A 942 -16.80 7.79 -43.82
C PRO A 942 -18.17 8.42 -44.05
#